data_AF-A0A8B6CET3-F1
#
_entry.id   AF-A0A8B6CET3-F1
#
_cell.length_a   1.000
_cell.length_b   1.000
_cell.length_c   1.000
_cell.angle_alpha   90.00
_cell.angle_beta   90.00
_cell.angle_gamma   90.00
#
_symmetry.space_group_name_H-M   'P 1'
#
loop_
_entity.id
_entity.type
_entity.pdbx_description
1 polymer ?
#
loop_
_entity_poly.entity_id
_entity_poly.type
_entity_poly.pdbx_seq_one_letter_code
_entity_poly.pdbx_strand_id
1 'polypeptide(L)'
;MDKLLIWMFCFVTSMLYGITYCKSSECKQNENCKLPKCFCSTFNHPLLHASEIPQIVYFGFDDALTPLVDPLYKKLFQSTRTNPNGCSIGMTLYVSNQYTSYAEVREFYGRGMEIASHSVHHNHIRTEQTLYEEARLQKLNLARLGGIPESEIIGWRSPFLETAGDYQPDVLRKLGYEYDISLTYTRRHMNDQNPWPFTADYGWPYPCQMKPCLSKPHPGFWEFPVNSMMDFKDKYPCNYVDGCLNRPRNESEAFKYLIDNFYNAYRGNRAPLGIHMHAAWFMTKYNFKAMDRFITEILKRSDVYIVPVKHVLAWMKHPTSLSDIKNFRPWQCNLSQSTPKVKHTTKTPTTRATTIPSTATTRTTLPTTTPSPTTTTTHSPTTTTTTPYPTTIKTTTPSPTITTTSTTTKTTSIKSTKSPFSVTILSEQWPFTSKYIKPAHQTKFPAFATHRQTEIHRQSTYQQPASSSASSNNFNWSWMWNSFLNKQKQQAVQSKNGEQNSAENSKETCIQGLNCKLPGCFCQGGKTPGGFGQKNTPQFVYISFDGDIDSRVFFRFKKIFSGDRKNPNNCPISSTFFVSQEGSRDSFVSFLNNKSQEIAMRGSSSSIANIAEFHRQLAQQKGRMKRNRVQVTGWRSPELKPFGDGQYSGLVEEGLQYDSTLVLQENEKVWPFTLDYGWKDHCIIPECPKKKYRGLWEVPNIPVKDYLNRYPCNYVDGCMFSPKTAEETFQFLWNNFYNFYNSNKTPFGVNFRHIWFTHSAYRNNARGFEMFLDKLEQMKDVYIVSSAKLIEWMKNPLPLSEMQFRFRC
;
A
#
# COMPACT_ATOMS: atom_id res chain seq x y z
N MET A 1 19.02 -59.38 9.62
CA MET A 1 18.69 -58.86 8.27
C MET A 1 17.46 -57.93 8.32
N ASP A 2 17.45 -56.97 9.24
CA ASP A 2 16.21 -56.70 9.99
C ASP A 2 15.46 -55.48 9.50
N LYS A 3 16.13 -54.63 8.71
CA LYS A 3 15.51 -53.50 8.01
C LYS A 3 14.66 -53.91 6.80
N LEU A 4 14.82 -55.13 6.28
CA LEU A 4 14.02 -55.63 5.16
C LEU A 4 12.70 -56.26 5.62
N LEU A 5 12.71 -57.01 6.74
CA LEU A 5 11.49 -57.59 7.32
C LEU A 5 10.47 -56.50 7.72
N ILE A 6 10.93 -55.39 8.30
CA ILE A 6 10.05 -54.27 8.70
C ILE A 6 9.29 -53.71 7.49
N TRP A 7 9.94 -53.61 6.33
CA TRP A 7 9.30 -53.12 5.10
C TRP A 7 8.25 -54.10 4.56
N MET A 8 8.52 -55.42 4.60
CA MET A 8 7.53 -56.43 4.23
C MET A 8 6.33 -56.48 5.19
N PHE A 9 6.54 -56.30 6.50
CA PHE A 9 5.45 -56.39 7.48
C PHE A 9 4.40 -55.28 7.30
N CYS A 10 4.83 -54.06 6.92
CA CYS A 10 3.91 -52.98 6.56
C CYS A 10 3.13 -53.25 5.26
N PHE A 11 3.72 -53.95 4.28
CA PHE A 11 3.05 -54.23 3.01
C PHE A 11 2.02 -55.36 3.11
N VAL A 12 2.30 -56.42 3.86
CA VAL A 12 1.40 -57.57 4.01
C VAL A 12 0.19 -57.26 4.90
N THR A 13 0.36 -56.43 5.94
CA THR A 13 -0.77 -56.05 6.83
C THR A 13 -1.73 -55.04 6.18
N SER A 14 -1.29 -54.27 5.20
CA SER A 14 -2.10 -53.23 4.51
C SER A 14 -3.29 -53.78 3.70
N MET A 15 -3.33 -55.08 3.39
CA MET A 15 -4.36 -55.69 2.53
C MET A 15 -5.64 -56.13 3.25
N LEU A 16 -5.66 -56.17 4.60
CA LEU A 16 -6.78 -56.76 5.36
C LEU A 16 -7.39 -55.85 6.44
N TYR A 17 -6.69 -54.83 6.93
CA TYR A 17 -7.27 -53.82 7.82
C TYR A 17 -6.90 -52.41 7.35
N GLY A 18 -7.93 -51.58 7.14
CA GLY A 18 -7.79 -50.34 6.40
C GLY A 18 -7.08 -49.20 7.13
N ILE A 19 -6.37 -48.38 6.33
CA ILE A 19 -5.88 -47.04 6.68
C ILE A 19 -4.89 -47.01 7.87
N THR A 20 -3.67 -47.49 7.63
CA THR A 20 -2.51 -47.13 8.47
C THR A 20 -2.19 -45.64 8.29
N TYR A 21 -2.78 -44.77 9.10
CA TYR A 21 -2.33 -43.38 9.20
C TYR A 21 -0.87 -43.34 9.64
N CYS A 22 0.04 -42.93 8.75
CA CYS A 22 1.41 -42.62 9.11
C CYS A 22 1.43 -41.33 9.94
N LYS A 23 1.14 -41.49 11.24
CA LYS A 23 0.99 -40.39 12.20
C LYS A 23 2.31 -39.61 12.27
N SER A 24 2.28 -38.34 11.88
CA SER A 24 3.42 -37.43 12.05
C SER A 24 3.93 -37.53 13.49
N SER A 25 5.23 -37.79 13.65
CA SER A 25 5.84 -37.92 14.97
C SER A 25 5.70 -36.62 15.74
N GLU A 26 5.22 -36.69 16.97
CA GLU A 26 5.03 -35.53 17.83
C GLU A 26 6.38 -34.83 18.13
N CYS A 27 6.38 -33.50 18.12
CA CYS A 27 7.60 -32.73 18.40
C CYS A 27 7.93 -32.83 19.88
N LYS A 28 9.16 -33.27 20.18
CA LYS A 28 9.68 -33.39 21.53
C LYS A 28 11.06 -32.73 21.63
N GLN A 29 11.11 -31.63 22.38
CA GLN A 29 12.35 -30.91 22.61
C GLN A 29 13.39 -31.82 23.29
N ASN A 30 14.64 -31.71 22.88
CA ASN A 30 15.80 -32.49 23.32
C ASN A 30 15.76 -34.00 22.99
N GLU A 31 14.60 -34.61 22.69
CA GLU A 31 14.48 -35.97 22.16
C GLU A 31 14.71 -36.00 20.63
N ASN A 32 13.73 -35.54 19.84
CA ASN A 32 13.76 -35.56 18.37
C ASN A 32 14.00 -34.17 17.72
N CYS A 33 13.78 -33.10 18.47
CA CYS A 33 14.01 -31.71 18.05
C CYS A 33 15.03 -31.05 18.97
N LYS A 34 16.19 -30.59 18.45
CA LYS A 34 17.32 -30.10 19.26
C LYS A 34 17.91 -28.79 18.72
N LEU A 35 18.21 -27.86 19.64
CA LEU A 35 18.87 -26.60 19.33
C LEU A 35 20.33 -26.79 18.87
N PRO A 36 20.90 -25.85 18.09
CA PRO A 36 20.27 -24.65 17.53
C PRO A 36 19.45 -24.91 16.25
N LYS A 37 19.32 -26.18 15.83
CA LYS A 37 18.75 -26.55 14.53
C LYS A 37 17.22 -26.70 14.53
N CYS A 38 16.64 -27.13 15.64
CA CYS A 38 15.20 -27.33 15.79
C CYS A 38 14.72 -26.87 17.18
N PHE A 39 13.56 -26.21 17.22
CA PHE A 39 12.84 -25.89 18.46
C PHE A 39 11.35 -26.16 18.29
N CYS A 40 10.74 -26.89 19.23
CA CYS A 40 9.32 -27.24 19.17
C CYS A 40 8.41 -26.03 19.42
N SER A 41 7.32 -25.95 18.66
CA SER A 41 6.24 -25.00 18.90
C SER A 41 5.61 -25.25 20.29
N THR A 42 5.56 -24.23 21.14
CA THR A 42 5.19 -24.37 22.56
C THR A 42 4.68 -23.06 23.15
N PHE A 43 3.92 -23.16 24.24
CA PHE A 43 3.58 -22.02 25.10
C PHE A 43 4.50 -21.93 26.34
N ASN A 44 5.12 -23.02 26.78
CA ASN A 44 6.05 -23.00 27.92
C ASN A 44 7.47 -23.29 27.43
N HIS A 45 8.42 -22.44 27.81
CA HIS A 45 9.81 -22.59 27.37
C HIS A 45 10.42 -23.86 27.98
N PRO A 46 10.91 -24.82 27.18
CA PRO A 46 11.23 -26.17 27.65
C PRO A 46 12.61 -26.30 28.31
N LEU A 47 13.40 -25.21 28.39
CA LEU A 47 14.80 -25.23 28.87
C LEU A 47 15.08 -24.25 30.02
N LEU A 48 14.13 -23.36 30.38
CA LEU A 48 14.28 -22.32 31.41
C LEU A 48 12.92 -22.03 32.02
N HIS A 49 12.84 -21.76 33.32
CA HIS A 49 11.63 -21.27 33.97
C HIS A 49 11.38 -19.80 33.62
N ALA A 50 10.12 -19.37 33.59
CA ALA A 50 9.77 -17.98 33.21
C ALA A 50 10.46 -16.91 34.08
N SER A 51 10.73 -17.20 35.36
CA SER A 51 11.50 -16.33 36.26
C SER A 51 12.97 -16.13 35.85
N GLU A 52 13.53 -17.02 35.04
CA GLU A 52 14.91 -17.00 34.56
C GLU A 52 15.04 -16.37 33.16
N ILE A 53 13.91 -16.08 32.50
CA ILE A 53 13.87 -15.64 31.11
C ILE A 53 13.82 -14.11 31.02
N PRO A 54 14.73 -13.45 30.27
CA PRO A 54 14.61 -12.02 30.00
C PRO A 54 13.34 -11.76 29.18
N GLN A 55 12.53 -10.76 29.57
CA GLN A 55 11.41 -10.37 28.71
C GLN A 55 11.97 -9.67 27.47
N ILE A 56 12.03 -10.42 26.39
CA ILE A 56 12.35 -9.93 25.06
C ILE A 56 11.15 -9.13 24.54
N VAL A 57 11.42 -7.92 24.08
CA VAL A 57 10.48 -7.09 23.31
C VAL A 57 11.16 -6.77 21.98
N TYR A 58 10.46 -6.94 20.87
CA TYR A 58 10.98 -6.56 19.56
C TYR A 58 9.98 -5.69 18.80
N PHE A 59 10.50 -4.69 18.10
CA PHE A 59 9.71 -3.83 17.23
C PHE A 59 9.92 -4.25 15.78
N GLY A 60 8.82 -4.46 15.06
CA GLY A 60 8.80 -4.70 13.63
C GLY A 60 8.04 -3.58 12.94
N PHE A 61 8.76 -2.74 12.20
CA PHE A 61 8.17 -1.68 11.38
C PHE A 61 8.15 -2.11 9.93
N ASP A 62 6.98 -2.05 9.32
CA ASP A 62 6.78 -2.47 7.92
C ASP A 62 6.78 -1.24 6.98
N ASP A 63 6.75 -1.53 5.68
CA ASP A 63 6.69 -0.57 4.57
C ASP A 63 7.95 0.27 4.29
N ALA A 64 7.80 1.24 3.38
CA ALA A 64 8.86 2.05 2.80
C ALA A 64 9.55 2.96 3.82
N LEU A 65 10.88 2.88 3.89
CA LEU A 65 11.67 3.71 4.78
C LEU A 65 11.95 5.08 4.12
N THR A 66 11.37 6.14 4.68
CA THR A 66 11.36 7.48 4.07
C THR A 66 11.87 8.57 5.04
N PRO A 67 12.38 9.71 4.52
CA PRO A 67 12.78 10.86 5.35
C PRO A 67 11.65 11.45 6.23
N LEU A 68 10.39 11.10 5.97
CA LEU A 68 9.23 11.49 6.79
C LEU A 68 9.15 10.68 8.11
N VAL A 69 9.54 9.41 8.08
CA VAL A 69 9.41 8.48 9.22
C VAL A 69 10.70 8.37 10.03
N ASP A 70 11.84 8.60 9.37
CA ASP A 70 13.18 8.70 9.97
C ASP A 70 13.23 9.47 11.31
N PRO A 71 12.81 10.75 11.41
CA PRO A 71 12.94 11.52 12.65
C PRO A 71 12.08 10.96 13.81
N LEU A 72 11.03 10.19 13.51
CA LEU A 72 10.22 9.49 14.50
C LEU A 72 10.98 8.27 15.04
N TYR A 73 11.58 7.48 14.15
CA TYR A 73 12.40 6.32 14.49
C TYR A 73 13.70 6.69 15.22
N LYS A 74 14.44 7.71 14.74
CA LYS A 74 15.63 8.26 15.40
C LYS A 74 15.35 8.73 16.83
N LYS A 75 14.17 9.32 17.07
CA LYS A 75 13.76 9.78 18.41
C LYS A 75 13.35 8.63 19.34
N LEU A 76 12.57 7.65 18.86
CA LEU A 76 12.16 6.52 19.69
C LEU A 76 13.35 5.61 20.04
N PHE A 77 14.20 5.32 19.05
CA PHE A 77 15.39 4.47 19.14
C PHE A 77 16.68 5.32 19.09
N GLN A 78 16.74 6.32 19.95
CA GLN A 78 17.95 7.10 20.21
C GLN A 78 18.99 6.27 20.98
N SER A 79 20.29 6.48 20.72
CA SER A 79 21.37 5.66 21.30
C SER A 79 21.46 5.74 22.83
N THR A 80 20.95 6.82 23.42
CA THR A 80 20.83 7.04 24.87
C THR A 80 19.79 6.14 25.56
N ARG A 81 18.93 5.45 24.82
CA ARG A 81 18.08 4.38 25.35
C ARG A 81 18.82 3.05 25.23
N THR A 82 19.20 2.48 26.37
CA THR A 82 20.00 1.27 26.45
C THR A 82 19.27 0.15 27.19
N ASN A 83 19.59 -1.09 26.80
CA ASN A 83 19.24 -2.31 27.50
C ASN A 83 20.08 -2.50 28.78
N PRO A 84 19.71 -3.41 29.70
CA PRO A 84 20.44 -3.62 30.97
C PRO A 84 21.89 -4.15 30.85
N ASN A 85 22.37 -4.43 29.63
CA ASN A 85 23.78 -4.70 29.31
C ASN A 85 24.55 -3.46 28.81
N GLY A 86 23.92 -2.28 28.79
CA GLY A 86 24.50 -1.02 28.33
C GLY A 86 24.38 -0.74 26.83
N CYS A 87 23.88 -1.69 26.03
CA CYS A 87 23.78 -1.53 24.57
C CYS A 87 22.47 -0.85 24.14
N SER A 88 22.54 0.03 23.15
CA SER A 88 21.37 0.76 22.64
C SER A 88 20.25 -0.18 22.18
N ILE A 89 19.00 0.24 22.41
CA ILE A 89 17.83 -0.51 21.96
C ILE A 89 17.74 -0.56 20.44
N GLY A 90 17.24 -1.67 19.88
CA GLY A 90 17.13 -1.87 18.44
C GLY A 90 15.72 -2.21 17.97
N MET A 91 15.50 -2.09 16.66
CA MET A 91 14.27 -2.45 15.96
C MET A 91 14.58 -3.18 14.66
N THR A 92 13.55 -3.80 14.09
CA THR A 92 13.60 -4.47 12.79
C THR A 92 12.76 -3.67 11.79
N LEU A 93 13.34 -3.32 10.66
CA LEU A 93 12.66 -2.63 9.56
C LEU A 93 12.41 -3.64 8.43
N TYR A 94 11.16 -4.01 8.18
CA TYR A 94 10.71 -4.87 7.09
C TYR A 94 10.44 -3.98 5.87
N VAL A 95 11.50 -3.71 5.11
CA VAL A 95 11.53 -2.66 4.08
C VAL A 95 11.01 -3.20 2.75
N SER A 96 10.03 -2.50 2.16
CA SER A 96 9.60 -2.68 0.76
C SER A 96 10.38 -1.76 -0.20
N ASN A 97 10.53 -2.10 -1.49
CA ASN A 97 11.34 -1.28 -2.41
C ASN A 97 10.68 0.06 -2.77
N GLN A 98 9.39 0.04 -3.07
CA GLN A 98 8.72 1.21 -3.64
C GLN A 98 8.71 2.39 -2.65
N TYR A 99 9.12 3.57 -3.12
CA TYR A 99 9.30 4.80 -2.33
C TYR A 99 10.39 4.77 -1.23
N THR A 100 11.11 3.66 -1.03
CA THR A 100 12.19 3.60 -0.02
C THR A 100 13.39 4.47 -0.40
N SER A 101 13.83 5.29 0.56
CA SER A 101 15.11 5.96 0.52
C SER A 101 16.20 5.03 1.03
N TYR A 102 16.97 4.44 0.12
CA TYR A 102 18.08 3.55 0.47
C TYR A 102 19.23 4.25 1.22
N ALA A 103 19.23 5.58 1.29
CA ALA A 103 20.11 6.33 2.19
C ALA A 103 19.70 6.15 3.67
N GLU A 104 18.41 6.22 3.98
CA GLU A 104 17.89 5.93 5.32
C GLU A 104 18.16 4.46 5.69
N VAL A 105 17.96 3.53 4.76
CA VAL A 105 18.25 2.09 4.95
C VAL A 105 19.70 1.88 5.40
N ARG A 106 20.64 2.58 4.74
CA ARG A 106 22.05 2.55 5.09
C ARG A 106 22.32 3.16 6.46
N GLU A 107 21.67 4.27 6.81
CA GLU A 107 21.84 4.89 8.12
C GLU A 107 21.30 4.00 9.24
N PHE A 108 20.07 3.48 9.14
CA PHE A 108 19.50 2.63 10.20
C PHE A 108 20.28 1.32 10.37
N TYR A 109 20.79 0.71 9.28
CA TYR A 109 21.75 -0.39 9.38
C TYR A 109 23.04 0.02 10.11
N GLY A 110 23.62 1.17 9.74
CA GLY A 110 24.80 1.74 10.41
C GLY A 110 24.58 2.12 11.88
N ARG A 111 23.32 2.37 12.28
CA ARG A 111 22.89 2.58 13.69
C ARG A 111 22.62 1.26 14.44
N GLY A 112 22.91 0.11 13.84
CA GLY A 112 22.76 -1.22 14.45
C GLY A 112 21.36 -1.82 14.39
N MET A 113 20.43 -1.23 13.62
CA MET A 113 19.11 -1.81 13.41
C MET A 113 19.17 -2.99 12.45
N GLU A 114 18.21 -3.90 12.55
CA GLU A 114 18.04 -4.96 11.56
C GLU A 114 17.21 -4.45 10.39
N ILE A 115 17.67 -4.78 9.17
CA ILE A 115 16.95 -4.52 7.93
C ILE A 115 16.55 -5.87 7.34
N ALA A 116 15.25 -6.11 7.27
CA ALA A 116 14.60 -7.28 6.72
C ALA A 116 13.85 -6.92 5.44
N SER A 117 13.52 -7.92 4.64
CA SER A 117 12.83 -7.74 3.35
C SER A 117 11.30 -7.80 3.48
N HIS A 118 10.62 -6.93 2.75
CA HIS A 118 9.15 -6.89 2.66
C HIS A 118 8.68 -6.71 1.21
N SER A 119 9.19 -7.58 0.31
CA SER A 119 8.98 -7.56 -1.15
C SER A 119 9.48 -6.30 -1.88
N VAL A 120 9.42 -6.30 -3.22
CA VAL A 120 9.68 -5.13 -4.06
C VAL A 120 8.41 -4.29 -4.18
N HIS A 121 7.28 -4.92 -4.52
CA HIS A 121 6.06 -4.22 -4.94
C HIS A 121 4.94 -4.15 -3.88
N HIS A 122 5.11 -4.78 -2.72
CA HIS A 122 4.06 -4.93 -1.70
C HIS A 122 2.78 -5.60 -2.26
N ASN A 123 2.96 -6.62 -3.10
CA ASN A 123 1.89 -7.40 -3.74
C ASN A 123 1.39 -8.56 -2.85
N HIS A 124 0.22 -9.10 -3.18
CA HIS A 124 -0.26 -10.38 -2.63
C HIS A 124 0.58 -11.55 -3.16
N ILE A 125 1.44 -12.13 -2.31
CA ILE A 125 2.39 -13.19 -2.68
C ILE A 125 1.80 -14.57 -2.35
N ARG A 126 1.24 -15.24 -3.36
CA ARG A 126 0.54 -16.53 -3.23
C ARG A 126 1.16 -17.70 -3.98
N THR A 127 2.26 -17.51 -4.72
CA THR A 127 2.90 -18.56 -5.54
C THR A 127 4.41 -18.63 -5.31
N GLU A 128 5.00 -19.81 -5.54
CA GLU A 128 6.45 -20.01 -5.46
C GLU A 128 7.23 -19.00 -6.31
N GLN A 129 6.82 -18.80 -7.56
CA GLN A 129 7.48 -17.88 -8.49
C GLN A 129 7.39 -16.43 -8.01
N THR A 130 6.20 -15.96 -7.61
CA THR A 130 6.03 -14.57 -7.13
C THR A 130 6.85 -14.32 -5.86
N LEU A 131 6.88 -15.28 -4.93
CA LEU A 131 7.73 -15.20 -3.75
C LEU A 131 9.21 -15.19 -4.11
N TYR A 132 9.67 -16.07 -4.99
CA TYR A 132 11.07 -16.16 -5.39
C TYR A 132 11.55 -14.88 -6.08
N GLU A 133 10.73 -14.28 -6.95
CA GLU A 133 11.05 -13.03 -7.62
C GLU A 133 11.07 -11.85 -6.65
N GLU A 134 9.99 -11.63 -5.88
CA GLU A 134 9.86 -10.53 -4.92
C GLU A 134 10.93 -10.61 -3.80
N ALA A 135 11.14 -11.80 -3.22
CA ALA A 135 12.06 -11.98 -2.11
C ALA A 135 13.53 -11.93 -2.53
N ARG A 136 13.89 -12.45 -3.71
CA ARG A 136 15.26 -12.36 -4.24
C ARG A 136 15.59 -10.94 -4.67
N LEU A 137 14.68 -10.27 -5.38
CA LEU A 137 14.92 -8.92 -5.87
C LEU A 137 15.02 -7.93 -4.70
N GLN A 138 14.16 -8.02 -3.69
CA GLN A 138 14.27 -7.09 -2.56
C GLN A 138 15.54 -7.30 -1.72
N LYS A 139 15.98 -8.55 -1.52
CA LYS A 139 17.27 -8.83 -0.88
C LYS A 139 18.44 -8.19 -1.63
N LEU A 140 18.45 -8.32 -2.97
CA LEU A 140 19.45 -7.70 -3.83
C LEU A 140 19.37 -6.16 -3.83
N ASN A 141 18.18 -5.57 -3.74
CA ASN A 141 18.02 -4.12 -3.63
C ASN A 141 18.56 -3.60 -2.29
N LEU A 142 18.18 -4.21 -1.17
CA LEU A 142 18.67 -3.86 0.16
C LEU A 142 20.20 -4.04 0.27
N ALA A 143 20.76 -5.08 -0.33
CA ALA A 143 22.20 -5.27 -0.39
C ALA A 143 22.90 -4.19 -1.24
N ARG A 144 22.48 -4.02 -2.50
CA ARG A 144 23.19 -3.19 -3.48
C ARG A 144 22.95 -1.69 -3.31
N LEU A 145 21.71 -1.29 -3.05
CA LEU A 145 21.30 0.11 -2.90
C LEU A 145 21.46 0.56 -1.45
N GLY A 146 21.02 -0.26 -0.49
CA GLY A 146 21.24 -0.02 0.94
C GLY A 146 22.72 -0.09 1.34
N GLY A 147 23.53 -0.91 0.66
CA GLY A 147 24.94 -1.12 1.00
C GLY A 147 25.12 -2.10 2.17
N ILE A 148 24.17 -3.01 2.35
CA ILE A 148 24.14 -4.01 3.43
C ILE A 148 24.80 -5.30 2.93
N PRO A 149 25.61 -6.01 3.74
CA PRO A 149 26.05 -7.37 3.40
C PRO A 149 24.84 -8.29 3.15
N GLU A 150 24.78 -8.99 2.02
CA GLU A 150 23.60 -9.81 1.68
C GLU A 150 23.33 -10.92 2.71
N SER A 151 24.37 -11.35 3.43
CA SER A 151 24.32 -12.29 4.55
C SER A 151 23.72 -11.74 5.85
N GLU A 152 23.56 -10.42 6.00
CA GLU A 152 22.88 -9.79 7.15
C GLU A 152 21.36 -9.67 6.92
N ILE A 153 20.89 -9.83 5.68
CA ILE A 153 19.47 -9.72 5.29
C ILE A 153 18.82 -11.11 5.45
N ILE A 154 18.68 -11.54 6.70
CA ILE A 154 18.19 -12.88 7.06
C ILE A 154 16.68 -12.95 7.35
N GLY A 155 16.02 -11.81 7.55
CA GLY A 155 14.58 -11.73 7.86
C GLY A 155 13.70 -11.43 6.65
N TRP A 156 12.54 -12.09 6.60
CA TRP A 156 11.46 -11.79 5.67
C TRP A 156 10.14 -11.55 6.42
N ARG A 157 9.28 -10.71 5.86
CA ARG A 157 7.84 -10.69 6.14
C ARG A 157 7.09 -10.54 4.83
N SER A 158 6.04 -11.33 4.61
CA SER A 158 5.17 -11.14 3.44
C SER A 158 4.27 -9.90 3.60
N PRO A 159 4.02 -9.13 2.52
CA PRO A 159 2.98 -8.11 2.46
C PRO A 159 1.63 -8.63 2.97
N PHE A 160 0.90 -7.78 3.69
CA PHE A 160 -0.40 -8.10 4.29
C PHE A 160 -0.40 -9.32 5.25
N LEU A 161 0.77 -9.83 5.64
CA LEU A 161 0.96 -11.10 6.37
C LEU A 161 0.43 -12.34 5.62
N GLU A 162 0.34 -12.29 4.28
CA GLU A 162 -0.14 -13.39 3.44
C GLU A 162 1.02 -14.24 2.91
N THR A 163 1.08 -15.53 3.26
CA THR A 163 2.18 -16.43 2.84
C THR A 163 1.87 -17.19 1.55
N ALA A 164 2.92 -17.72 0.91
CA ALA A 164 2.81 -18.69 -0.18
C ALA A 164 2.58 -20.15 0.29
N GLY A 165 2.27 -20.38 1.58
CA GLY A 165 2.06 -21.72 2.13
C GLY A 165 3.37 -22.50 2.25
N ASP A 166 3.38 -23.79 1.91
CA ASP A 166 4.61 -24.62 1.96
C ASP A 166 5.77 -24.04 1.12
N TYR A 167 5.48 -23.28 0.05
CA TYR A 167 6.52 -22.61 -0.74
C TYR A 167 7.27 -21.53 0.05
N GLN A 168 6.66 -20.99 1.11
CA GLN A 168 7.19 -19.88 1.90
C GLN A 168 8.58 -20.18 2.49
N PRO A 169 8.74 -21.14 3.43
CA PRO A 169 10.04 -21.47 4.02
C PRO A 169 11.03 -22.03 2.98
N ASP A 170 10.58 -22.79 1.97
CA ASP A 170 11.48 -23.43 1.01
C ASP A 170 12.15 -22.41 0.07
N VAL A 171 11.39 -21.44 -0.44
CA VAL A 171 11.92 -20.34 -1.25
C VAL A 171 12.81 -19.40 -0.43
N LEU A 172 12.37 -19.03 0.78
CA LEU A 172 13.12 -18.12 1.64
C LEU A 172 14.46 -18.74 2.08
N ARG A 173 14.46 -20.02 2.49
CA ARG A 173 15.68 -20.79 2.78
C ARG A 173 16.63 -20.89 1.58
N LYS A 174 16.10 -21.13 0.38
CA LYS A 174 16.87 -21.14 -0.89
C LYS A 174 17.51 -19.78 -1.22
N LEU A 175 16.94 -18.69 -0.70
CA LEU A 175 17.44 -17.31 -0.81
C LEU A 175 18.25 -16.86 0.42
N GLY A 176 18.64 -17.80 1.30
CA GLY A 176 19.46 -17.51 2.48
C GLY A 176 18.80 -16.59 3.50
N TYR A 177 17.47 -16.55 3.55
CA TYR A 177 16.75 -16.07 4.73
C TYR A 177 16.75 -17.18 5.79
N GLU A 178 16.77 -16.79 7.07
CA GLU A 178 16.74 -17.74 8.19
C GLU A 178 15.37 -17.82 8.87
N TYR A 179 14.56 -16.77 8.79
CA TYR A 179 13.24 -16.72 9.40
C TYR A 179 12.18 -16.00 8.55
N ASP A 180 10.94 -16.42 8.73
CA ASP A 180 9.73 -15.67 8.39
C ASP A 180 9.00 -15.25 9.68
N ILE A 181 8.20 -14.20 9.56
CA ILE A 181 7.40 -13.62 10.64
C ILE A 181 6.07 -13.11 10.07
N SER A 182 5.36 -14.03 9.42
CA SER A 182 4.13 -13.76 8.66
C SER A 182 2.92 -14.53 9.18
N LEU A 183 3.10 -15.73 9.77
CA LEU A 183 1.97 -16.53 10.25
C LEU A 183 1.44 -15.98 11.58
N THR A 184 0.14 -15.69 11.60
CA THR A 184 -0.51 -15.00 12.73
C THR A 184 -1.11 -15.98 13.73
N TYR A 185 -0.82 -15.76 15.02
CA TYR A 185 -1.50 -16.43 16.11
C TYR A 185 -2.51 -15.48 16.74
N THR A 186 -3.79 -15.79 16.56
CA THR A 186 -4.90 -15.02 17.16
C THR A 186 -5.24 -15.55 18.54
N ARG A 187 -5.03 -14.72 19.56
CA ARG A 187 -5.53 -14.97 20.92
C ARG A 187 -6.93 -14.39 21.12
N ARG A 188 -7.63 -14.81 22.18
CA ARG A 188 -9.03 -14.45 22.47
C ARG A 188 -9.15 -13.38 23.56
N HIS A 189 -8.25 -13.39 24.53
CA HIS A 189 -8.28 -12.52 25.71
C HIS A 189 -6.87 -12.00 26.07
N MET A 190 -6.81 -10.90 26.83
CA MET A 190 -5.56 -10.25 27.23
C MET A 190 -4.67 -11.17 28.08
N ASN A 191 -5.27 -12.13 28.79
CA ASN A 191 -4.57 -13.05 29.69
C ASN A 191 -4.11 -14.35 29.01
N ASP A 192 -4.43 -14.57 27.74
CA ASP A 192 -4.01 -15.78 27.00
C ASP A 192 -2.48 -15.81 26.82
N GLN A 193 -1.89 -17.00 26.86
CA GLN A 193 -0.47 -17.18 26.56
C GLN A 193 -0.20 -17.05 25.05
N ASN A 194 0.94 -16.45 24.69
CA ASN A 194 1.41 -16.36 23.32
C ASN A 194 2.37 -17.52 23.01
N PRO A 195 2.32 -18.17 21.84
CA PRO A 195 3.30 -19.18 21.46
C PRO A 195 4.70 -18.58 21.25
N TRP A 196 5.71 -19.40 21.52
CA TRP A 196 7.11 -19.10 21.26
C TRP A 196 7.45 -19.22 19.77
N PRO A 197 8.46 -18.48 19.25
CA PRO A 197 9.07 -18.77 17.95
C PRO A 197 9.59 -20.20 17.90
N PHE A 198 9.54 -20.83 16.73
CA PHE A 198 9.84 -22.26 16.59
C PHE A 198 10.35 -22.58 15.19
N THR A 199 10.80 -23.82 14.95
CA THR A 199 11.23 -24.24 13.61
C THR A 199 10.16 -25.08 12.91
N ALA A 200 10.00 -24.87 11.61
CA ALA A 200 8.92 -25.46 10.81
C ALA A 200 9.07 -26.97 10.55
N ASP A 201 10.02 -27.66 11.20
CA ASP A 201 10.23 -29.12 11.18
C ASP A 201 8.97 -29.97 11.40
N TYR A 202 7.93 -29.42 12.04
CA TYR A 202 6.66 -30.10 12.32
C TYR A 202 5.43 -29.36 11.74
N GLY A 203 5.64 -28.41 10.81
CA GLY A 203 4.59 -27.60 10.20
C GLY A 203 4.01 -26.53 11.13
N TRP A 204 2.88 -25.92 10.73
CA TRP A 204 2.18 -24.90 11.53
C TRP A 204 1.06 -25.55 12.38
N PRO A 205 1.17 -25.58 13.72
CA PRO A 205 0.25 -26.35 14.57
C PRO A 205 -1.02 -25.59 15.00
N TYR A 206 -1.13 -24.31 14.66
CA TYR A 206 -2.25 -23.46 15.10
C TYR A 206 -3.34 -23.31 14.02
N PRO A 207 -4.57 -22.93 14.37
CA PRO A 207 -5.61 -22.67 13.38
C PRO A 207 -5.17 -21.59 12.39
N CYS A 208 -5.08 -21.95 11.10
CA CYS A 208 -4.62 -21.05 10.04
C CYS A 208 -5.59 -19.86 9.86
N GLN A 209 -5.16 -18.67 10.26
CA GLN A 209 -5.97 -17.44 10.26
C GLN A 209 -6.12 -16.84 8.86
N MET A 210 -5.04 -16.82 8.09
CA MET A 210 -4.97 -16.31 6.73
C MET A 210 -4.33 -17.38 5.86
N LYS A 211 -5.04 -17.83 4.81
CA LYS A 211 -4.61 -18.95 3.97
C LYS A 211 -3.83 -18.46 2.74
N PRO A 212 -2.85 -19.26 2.26
CA PRO A 212 -2.38 -20.52 2.82
C PRO A 212 -1.46 -20.34 4.05
N CYS A 213 -1.37 -21.40 4.86
CA CYS A 213 -0.36 -21.61 5.90
C CYS A 213 0.43 -22.89 5.57
N LEU A 214 1.49 -23.20 6.34
CA LEU A 214 2.22 -24.45 6.20
C LEU A 214 1.31 -25.67 6.46
N SER A 215 1.37 -26.64 5.56
CA SER A 215 0.71 -27.94 5.66
C SER A 215 1.70 -29.11 5.83
N LYS A 216 3.01 -28.84 5.66
CA LYS A 216 4.08 -29.84 5.69
C LYS A 216 5.24 -29.45 6.64
N PRO A 217 6.10 -30.41 7.02
CA PRO A 217 7.43 -30.16 7.58
C PRO A 217 8.36 -29.38 6.66
N HIS A 218 9.01 -28.34 7.18
CA HIS A 218 10.10 -27.60 6.54
C HIS A 218 11.31 -27.47 7.48
N PRO A 219 12.17 -28.52 7.56
CA PRO A 219 13.19 -28.63 8.60
C PRO A 219 14.19 -27.47 8.68
N GLY A 220 14.41 -26.97 9.90
CA GLY A 220 15.43 -25.99 10.24
C GLY A 220 15.17 -24.53 9.83
N PHE A 221 14.02 -24.23 9.23
CA PHE A 221 13.60 -22.84 8.96
C PHE A 221 12.78 -22.30 10.14
N TRP A 222 13.02 -21.05 10.56
CA TRP A 222 12.35 -20.47 11.74
C TRP A 222 11.07 -19.72 11.35
N GLU A 223 9.99 -19.98 12.07
CA GLU A 223 8.79 -19.14 12.06
C GLU A 223 8.69 -18.37 13.38
N PHE A 224 8.43 -17.07 13.27
CA PHE A 224 8.05 -16.23 14.39
C PHE A 224 6.55 -15.94 14.29
N PRO A 225 5.71 -16.53 15.16
CA PRO A 225 4.30 -16.19 15.20
C PRO A 225 4.09 -14.69 15.41
N VAL A 226 3.34 -14.06 14.50
CA VAL A 226 2.79 -12.72 14.69
C VAL A 226 1.67 -12.85 15.73
N ASN A 227 2.07 -12.75 16.99
CA ASN A 227 1.22 -12.92 18.16
C ASN A 227 0.31 -11.70 18.33
N SER A 228 -0.99 -11.88 18.08
CA SER A 228 -1.95 -10.77 18.08
C SER A 228 -2.03 -10.11 19.46
N MET A 229 -1.84 -8.79 19.53
CA MET A 229 -2.11 -8.01 20.74
C MET A 229 -3.63 -7.89 20.96
N MET A 230 -4.12 -7.72 22.19
CA MET A 230 -5.52 -7.34 22.44
C MET A 230 -5.67 -5.83 22.57
N ASP A 231 -6.75 -5.26 22.03
CA ASP A 231 -7.03 -3.82 22.16
C ASP A 231 -7.16 -3.34 23.63
N PHE A 232 -7.14 -2.02 23.85
CA PHE A 232 -7.14 -1.42 25.19
C PHE A 232 -8.38 -1.73 26.06
N LYS A 233 -9.41 -2.37 25.49
CA LYS A 233 -10.64 -2.80 26.18
C LYS A 233 -10.73 -4.32 26.36
N ASP A 234 -9.69 -5.06 25.97
CA ASP A 234 -9.70 -6.52 25.89
C ASP A 234 -10.90 -7.09 25.13
N LYS A 235 -11.17 -6.52 23.93
CA LYS A 235 -12.34 -6.95 23.13
C LYS A 235 -12.01 -7.56 21.77
N TYR A 236 -10.98 -7.06 21.08
CA TYR A 236 -10.59 -7.58 19.77
C TYR A 236 -9.07 -7.77 19.68
N PRO A 237 -8.61 -8.86 19.02
CA PRO A 237 -7.20 -9.06 18.69
C PRO A 237 -6.78 -8.13 17.53
N CYS A 238 -5.49 -7.83 17.48
CA CYS A 238 -4.85 -6.96 16.51
C CYS A 238 -3.49 -7.55 16.10
N ASN A 239 -3.34 -7.97 14.84
CA ASN A 239 -2.07 -8.49 14.31
C ASN A 239 -1.04 -7.35 14.09
N TYR A 240 -1.54 -6.14 13.84
CA TYR A 240 -0.80 -4.88 13.81
C TYR A 240 -1.38 -3.89 14.84
N VAL A 241 -0.54 -3.06 15.45
CA VAL A 241 -0.95 -2.06 16.47
C VAL A 241 -1.92 -1.02 15.90
N ASP A 242 -1.74 -0.62 14.65
CA ASP A 242 -2.63 0.27 13.89
C ASP A 242 -3.91 -0.42 13.36
N GLY A 243 -3.91 -1.76 13.33
CA GLY A 243 -5.02 -2.59 12.86
C GLY A 243 -6.17 -2.76 13.85
N CYS A 244 -6.03 -2.36 15.13
CA CYS A 244 -7.07 -2.56 16.14
C CYS A 244 -8.42 -1.91 15.80
N LEU A 245 -9.51 -2.66 16.03
CA LEU A 245 -10.88 -2.17 15.84
C LEU A 245 -11.28 -1.12 16.89
N ASN A 246 -10.95 -1.31 18.18
CA ASN A 246 -11.01 -0.23 19.17
C ASN A 246 -9.71 0.59 19.12
N ARG A 247 -9.63 1.54 18.20
CA ARG A 247 -8.51 2.50 18.16
C ARG A 247 -8.50 3.39 19.42
N PRO A 248 -7.34 3.55 20.10
CA PRO A 248 -7.17 4.55 21.15
C PRO A 248 -7.51 5.97 20.68
N ARG A 249 -8.00 6.79 21.61
CA ARG A 249 -8.48 8.17 21.37
C ARG A 249 -7.58 9.23 22.00
N ASN A 250 -6.70 8.82 22.92
CA ASN A 250 -5.83 9.67 23.71
C ASN A 250 -4.59 8.90 24.17
N GLU A 251 -3.63 9.62 24.76
CA GLU A 251 -2.34 9.10 25.21
C GLU A 251 -2.47 8.03 26.30
N SER A 252 -3.49 8.13 27.16
CA SER A 252 -3.73 7.16 28.25
C SER A 252 -4.27 5.83 27.72
N GLU A 253 -5.24 5.87 26.80
CA GLU A 253 -5.75 4.66 26.12
C GLU A 253 -4.66 3.98 25.28
N ALA A 254 -3.81 4.76 24.60
CA ALA A 254 -2.71 4.23 23.79
C ALA A 254 -1.57 3.66 24.65
N PHE A 255 -1.26 4.27 25.80
CA PHE A 255 -0.30 3.73 26.76
C PHE A 255 -0.84 2.46 27.43
N LYS A 256 -2.13 2.45 27.84
CA LYS A 256 -2.82 1.28 28.38
C LYS A 256 -2.76 0.10 27.41
N TYR A 257 -3.04 0.34 26.12
CA TYR A 257 -2.94 -0.67 25.07
C TYR A 257 -1.55 -1.35 25.08
N LEU A 258 -0.47 -0.57 25.00
CA LEU A 258 0.88 -1.13 24.94
C LEU A 258 1.28 -1.83 26.25
N ILE A 259 1.01 -1.22 27.41
CA ILE A 259 1.49 -1.71 28.71
C ILE A 259 0.73 -2.94 29.22
N ASP A 260 -0.56 -3.09 28.92
CA ASP A 260 -1.34 -4.28 29.30
C ASP A 260 -0.85 -5.52 28.53
N ASN A 261 -0.61 -5.37 27.22
CA ASN A 261 -0.04 -6.44 26.39
C ASN A 261 1.38 -6.81 26.83
N PHE A 262 2.19 -5.84 27.23
CA PHE A 262 3.48 -6.11 27.86
C PHE A 262 3.34 -6.89 29.18
N TYR A 263 2.40 -6.50 30.05
CA TYR A 263 2.21 -7.20 31.33
C TYR A 263 1.68 -8.63 31.17
N ASN A 264 0.92 -8.93 30.11
CA ASN A 264 0.58 -10.31 29.75
C ASN A 264 1.84 -11.15 29.45
N ALA A 265 2.73 -10.69 28.57
CA ALA A 265 3.97 -11.43 28.28
C ALA A 265 4.86 -11.54 29.53
N TYR A 266 5.10 -10.40 30.20
CA TYR A 266 6.03 -10.25 31.32
C TYR A 266 5.64 -11.02 32.59
N ARG A 267 4.34 -11.21 32.83
CA ARG A 267 3.80 -11.96 33.98
C ARG A 267 3.32 -13.36 33.60
N GLY A 268 3.15 -13.64 32.31
CA GLY A 268 2.80 -14.94 31.77
C GLY A 268 4.04 -15.78 31.48
N ASN A 269 4.08 -16.36 30.28
CA ASN A 269 5.09 -17.32 29.86
C ASN A 269 6.41 -16.70 29.35
N ARG A 270 6.58 -15.37 29.40
CA ARG A 270 7.77 -14.64 28.93
C ARG A 270 8.12 -14.80 27.44
N ALA A 271 7.18 -15.27 26.62
CA ALA A 271 7.37 -15.33 25.17
C ALA A 271 7.70 -13.93 24.60
N PRO A 272 8.55 -13.84 23.54
CA PRO A 272 8.95 -12.56 22.95
C PRO A 272 7.74 -11.71 22.52
N LEU A 273 7.65 -10.50 23.06
CA LEU A 273 6.59 -9.55 22.73
C LEU A 273 6.92 -8.85 21.40
N GLY A 274 6.22 -9.27 20.34
CA GLY A 274 6.26 -8.60 19.05
C GLY A 274 5.36 -7.36 19.03
N ILE A 275 5.92 -6.23 18.62
CA ILE A 275 5.20 -4.98 18.41
C ILE A 275 5.30 -4.66 16.91
N HIS A 276 4.32 -5.15 16.15
CA HIS A 276 4.24 -5.08 14.69
C HIS A 276 3.40 -3.86 14.29
N MET A 277 3.93 -2.92 13.49
CA MET A 277 3.19 -1.71 13.12
C MET A 277 3.69 -1.00 11.86
N HIS A 278 2.84 -0.17 11.28
CA HIS A 278 3.20 0.77 10.22
C HIS A 278 3.54 2.16 10.81
N ALA A 279 4.51 2.87 10.21
CA ALA A 279 4.94 4.20 10.65
C ALA A 279 3.78 5.22 10.79
N ALA A 280 2.72 5.05 9.99
CA ALA A 280 1.52 5.88 10.00
C ALA A 280 0.86 5.99 11.39
N TRP A 281 1.02 5.00 12.27
CA TRP A 281 0.46 5.04 13.63
C TRP A 281 0.96 6.24 14.45
N PHE A 282 2.22 6.66 14.22
CA PHE A 282 2.87 7.78 14.89
C PHE A 282 2.45 9.17 14.39
N MET A 283 1.80 9.26 13.22
CA MET A 283 1.24 10.52 12.71
C MET A 283 0.16 11.07 13.65
N THR A 284 -0.41 10.20 14.50
CA THR A 284 -1.23 10.59 15.63
C THR A 284 -0.34 10.95 16.84
N LYS A 285 -0.22 12.26 17.14
CA LYS A 285 0.69 12.81 18.18
C LYS A 285 0.60 12.11 19.55
N TYR A 286 -0.58 11.67 19.98
CA TYR A 286 -0.73 10.97 21.27
C TYR A 286 -0.30 9.49 21.22
N ASN A 287 -0.35 8.83 20.07
CA ASN A 287 0.19 7.48 19.88
C ASN A 287 1.72 7.50 19.97
N PHE A 288 2.37 8.45 19.29
CA PHE A 288 3.82 8.63 19.39
C PHE A 288 4.26 8.85 20.83
N LYS A 289 3.59 9.76 21.57
CA LYS A 289 3.86 9.97 22.99
C LYS A 289 3.63 8.73 23.85
N ALA A 290 2.55 8.00 23.61
CA ALA A 290 2.26 6.76 24.33
C ALA A 290 3.35 5.69 24.10
N MET A 291 3.89 5.60 22.89
CA MET A 291 5.05 4.74 22.58
C MET A 291 6.32 5.22 23.30
N ASP A 292 6.61 6.51 23.22
CA ASP A 292 7.78 7.12 23.86
C ASP A 292 7.76 6.90 25.39
N ARG A 293 6.58 7.04 26.00
CA ARG A 293 6.30 6.72 27.40
C ARG A 293 6.38 5.21 27.69
N PHE A 294 5.86 4.35 26.81
CA PHE A 294 5.89 2.89 26.97
C PHE A 294 7.32 2.36 26.97
N ILE A 295 8.14 2.73 25.98
CA ILE A 295 9.56 2.37 25.90
C ILE A 295 10.30 2.85 27.17
N THR A 296 10.03 4.09 27.60
CA THR A 296 10.63 4.66 28.82
C THR A 296 10.16 3.96 30.11
N GLU A 297 8.97 3.36 30.12
CA GLU A 297 8.47 2.61 31.29
C GLU A 297 9.09 1.21 31.38
N ILE A 298 9.14 0.47 30.26
CA ILE A 298 9.64 -0.91 30.28
C ILE A 298 11.16 -0.98 30.48
N LEU A 299 11.92 0.03 30.02
CA LEU A 299 13.37 0.13 30.22
C LEU A 299 13.80 0.44 31.67
N LYS A 300 12.87 0.72 32.59
CA LYS A 300 13.17 0.79 34.03
C LYS A 300 13.47 -0.58 34.65
N ARG A 301 13.23 -1.67 33.91
CA ARG A 301 13.32 -3.05 34.40
C ARG A 301 14.62 -3.69 33.93
N SER A 302 15.42 -4.18 34.88
CA SER A 302 16.70 -4.85 34.63
C SER A 302 16.58 -6.21 33.94
N ASP A 303 15.36 -6.75 33.80
CA ASP A 303 15.04 -8.03 33.17
C ASP A 303 14.32 -7.89 31.81
N VAL A 304 14.23 -6.69 31.26
CA VAL A 304 13.62 -6.41 29.93
C VAL A 304 14.69 -6.04 28.91
N TYR A 305 14.59 -6.59 27.70
CA TYR A 305 15.51 -6.31 26.59
C TYR A 305 14.73 -5.97 25.31
N ILE A 306 14.97 -4.78 24.76
CA ILE A 306 14.42 -4.31 23.48
C ILE A 306 15.46 -4.55 22.37
N VAL A 307 15.21 -5.52 21.50
CA VAL A 307 16.16 -6.00 20.49
C VAL A 307 15.50 -6.29 19.13
N PRO A 308 16.25 -6.24 18.00
CA PRO A 308 15.79 -6.69 16.70
C PRO A 308 15.58 -8.22 16.63
N VAL A 309 14.81 -8.70 15.65
CA VAL A 309 14.43 -10.12 15.55
C VAL A 309 15.62 -11.05 15.33
N LYS A 310 16.69 -10.66 14.62
CA LYS A 310 17.95 -11.44 14.52
C LYS A 310 18.60 -11.69 15.88
N HIS A 311 18.43 -10.78 16.84
CA HIS A 311 18.90 -10.95 18.21
C HIS A 311 17.95 -11.83 19.03
N VAL A 312 16.64 -11.80 18.77
CA VAL A 312 15.71 -12.80 19.32
C VAL A 312 16.02 -14.20 18.78
N LEU A 313 16.24 -14.35 17.48
CA LEU A 313 16.64 -15.61 16.83
C LEU A 313 17.96 -16.16 17.39
N ALA A 314 18.95 -15.29 17.62
CA ALA A 314 20.19 -15.71 18.27
C ALA A 314 19.96 -16.27 19.69
N TRP A 315 19.07 -15.65 20.47
CA TRP A 315 18.67 -16.17 21.79
C TRP A 315 17.84 -17.47 21.67
N MET A 316 16.91 -17.58 20.73
CA MET A 316 16.13 -18.81 20.51
C MET A 316 17.01 -20.00 20.12
N LYS A 317 18.10 -19.75 19.36
CA LYS A 317 19.12 -20.77 19.05
C LYS A 317 19.98 -21.15 20.26
N HIS A 318 20.20 -20.22 21.19
CA HIS A 318 21.05 -20.38 22.38
C HIS A 318 20.43 -19.73 23.64
N PRO A 319 19.34 -20.29 24.21
CA PRO A 319 18.62 -19.66 25.32
C PRO A 319 19.52 -19.44 26.52
N THR A 320 19.57 -18.19 26.97
CA THR A 320 20.47 -17.73 28.03
C THR A 320 19.64 -17.08 29.14
N SER A 321 19.88 -17.53 30.37
CA SER A 321 19.23 -17.08 31.61
C SER A 321 19.54 -15.62 31.97
N LEU A 322 18.69 -15.02 32.80
CA LEU A 322 18.83 -13.65 33.32
C LEU A 322 20.12 -13.39 34.12
N SER A 323 20.74 -14.42 34.70
CA SER A 323 22.06 -14.35 35.33
C SER A 323 23.15 -14.02 34.30
N ASP A 324 23.10 -14.70 33.15
CA ASP A 324 24.20 -14.76 32.18
C ASP A 324 23.95 -13.88 30.94
N ILE A 325 22.72 -13.38 30.76
CA ILE A 325 22.31 -12.59 29.59
C ILE A 325 23.16 -11.33 29.37
N LYS A 326 23.72 -10.75 30.44
CA LYS A 326 24.66 -9.62 30.35
C LYS A 326 25.94 -9.96 29.58
N ASN A 327 26.35 -11.23 29.58
CA ASN A 327 27.51 -11.76 28.87
C ASN A 327 27.14 -12.41 27.53
N PHE A 328 25.85 -12.47 27.17
CA PHE A 328 25.38 -13.14 25.96
C PHE A 328 25.95 -12.46 24.71
N ARG A 329 26.94 -13.12 24.07
CA ARG A 329 27.74 -12.55 22.98
C ARG A 329 26.91 -11.91 21.86
N PRO A 330 25.82 -12.52 21.33
CA PRO A 330 25.05 -11.93 20.25
C PRO A 330 24.37 -10.60 20.55
N TRP A 331 24.20 -10.20 21.82
CA TRP A 331 23.60 -8.91 22.22
C TRP A 331 24.66 -7.86 22.63
N GLN A 332 25.95 -8.14 22.41
CA GLN A 332 27.05 -7.24 22.77
C GLN A 332 27.35 -6.21 21.67
N CYS A 333 27.48 -4.95 22.07
CA CYS A 333 27.78 -3.81 21.20
C CYS A 333 29.03 -4.00 20.32
N ASN A 334 30.04 -4.69 20.86
CA ASN A 334 31.39 -4.70 20.32
C ASN A 334 31.57 -5.58 19.07
N LEU A 335 30.53 -6.27 18.60
CA LEU A 335 30.59 -7.10 17.40
C LEU A 335 30.50 -6.31 16.08
N SER A 336 29.95 -5.09 16.09
CA SER A 336 29.61 -4.36 14.84
C SER A 336 30.79 -3.61 14.19
N GLN A 337 31.88 -3.36 14.93
CA GLN A 337 32.96 -2.46 14.47
C GLN A 337 33.99 -3.10 13.50
N SER A 338 33.77 -4.34 13.05
CA SER A 338 34.71 -5.06 12.18
C SER A 338 34.47 -4.92 10.67
N THR A 339 33.53 -4.07 10.24
CA THR A 339 33.40 -3.71 8.81
C THR A 339 34.51 -2.72 8.42
N PRO A 340 35.25 -2.94 7.32
CA PRO A 340 36.31 -2.01 6.90
C PRO A 340 35.74 -0.63 6.57
N LYS A 341 36.31 0.43 7.17
CA LYS A 341 36.03 1.81 6.78
C LYS A 341 36.47 2.02 5.33
N VAL A 342 35.53 1.95 4.38
CA VAL A 342 35.75 2.30 2.98
C VAL A 342 36.23 3.76 2.92
N LYS A 343 37.52 3.95 2.63
CA LYS A 343 38.12 5.28 2.45
C LYS A 343 37.64 5.88 1.13
N HIS A 344 36.44 6.46 1.13
CA HIS A 344 36.03 7.37 0.06
C HIS A 344 36.93 8.60 0.09
N THR A 345 37.85 8.69 -0.88
CA THR A 345 38.59 9.91 -1.16
C THR A 345 37.63 10.98 -1.67
N THR A 346 37.35 11.99 -0.84
CA THR A 346 36.55 13.15 -1.21
C THR A 346 37.26 13.99 -2.27
N LYS A 347 36.98 13.70 -3.54
CA LYS A 347 37.15 14.67 -4.64
C LYS A 347 35.83 15.43 -4.79
N THR A 348 35.75 16.59 -4.16
CA THR A 348 34.62 17.51 -4.24
C THR A 348 34.39 17.96 -5.68
N PRO A 349 33.21 17.73 -6.28
CA PRO A 349 32.81 18.42 -7.50
C PRO A 349 32.39 19.84 -7.11
N THR A 350 33.21 20.85 -7.44
CA THR A 350 32.88 22.25 -7.16
C THR A 350 31.77 22.74 -8.09
N THR A 351 30.51 22.56 -7.67
CA THR A 351 29.32 23.07 -8.38
C THR A 351 29.23 24.59 -8.26
N ARG A 352 29.99 25.30 -9.09
CA ARG A 352 29.81 26.74 -9.29
C ARG A 352 28.45 26.97 -9.97
N ALA A 353 27.62 27.83 -9.38
CA ALA A 353 26.28 28.08 -9.90
C ALA A 353 26.29 28.78 -11.27
N THR A 354 25.35 28.39 -12.13
CA THR A 354 25.05 29.09 -13.39
C THR A 354 23.59 29.49 -13.39
N THR A 355 23.33 30.76 -13.07
CA THR A 355 22.02 31.41 -13.26
C THR A 355 21.65 31.41 -14.74
N ILE A 356 20.35 31.35 -15.06
CA ILE A 356 19.85 31.54 -16.44
C ILE A 356 19.33 32.98 -16.58
N PRO A 357 20.00 33.86 -17.34
CA PRO A 357 19.48 35.18 -17.69
C PRO A 357 18.56 35.12 -18.92
N SER A 358 17.64 36.07 -19.04
CA SER A 358 16.80 36.24 -20.24
C SER A 358 17.64 36.59 -21.46
N THR A 359 17.18 36.18 -22.65
CA THR A 359 17.69 36.67 -23.93
C THR A 359 17.56 38.18 -24.05
N ALA A 360 18.69 38.83 -24.37
CA ALA A 360 18.77 40.15 -24.99
C ALA A 360 19.94 40.14 -26.00
N THR A 361 19.89 41.02 -26.99
CA THR A 361 20.56 40.85 -28.30
C THR A 361 22.05 41.22 -28.33
N THR A 362 22.74 40.70 -29.36
CA THR A 362 23.82 41.34 -30.18
C THR A 362 25.32 40.99 -29.94
N ARG A 363 25.89 40.32 -30.97
CA ARG A 363 27.19 40.57 -31.65
C ARG A 363 28.58 40.31 -31.00
N THR A 364 29.15 39.16 -31.43
CA THR A 364 30.49 38.97 -32.09
C THR A 364 31.81 38.80 -31.32
N THR A 365 32.68 38.01 -31.99
CA THR A 365 34.17 37.97 -32.01
C THR A 365 34.98 37.26 -30.91
N LEU A 366 35.58 36.13 -31.35
CA LEU A 366 36.89 35.53 -30.98
C LEU A 366 38.07 36.54 -31.14
N PRO A 367 39.35 36.25 -30.76
CA PRO A 367 40.06 34.96 -30.59
C PRO A 367 40.62 34.71 -29.14
N THR A 368 41.00 33.51 -28.66
CA THR A 368 41.87 32.39 -29.13
C THR A 368 43.39 32.61 -28.88
N THR A 369 44.00 31.92 -27.91
CA THR A 369 45.19 31.00 -28.05
C THR A 369 45.75 30.44 -26.73
N THR A 370 45.89 29.11 -26.72
CA THR A 370 46.72 28.17 -25.92
C THR A 370 48.26 28.38 -26.04
N PRO A 371 49.17 27.61 -25.36
CA PRO A 371 49.20 27.14 -23.94
C PRO A 371 50.65 27.00 -23.31
N SER A 372 50.76 26.35 -22.14
CA SER A 372 51.88 25.44 -21.70
C SER A 372 53.25 26.02 -21.24
N PRO A 373 54.16 25.22 -20.59
CA PRO A 373 53.94 24.27 -19.46
C PRO A 373 55.10 24.21 -18.40
N THR A 374 54.98 23.30 -17.40
CA THR A 374 56.08 22.74 -16.52
C THR A 374 56.67 23.71 -15.44
N THR A 375 57.29 23.30 -14.30
CA THR A 375 57.87 22.00 -13.84
C THR A 375 57.74 21.76 -12.32
N THR A 376 58.03 20.53 -11.87
CA THR A 376 58.33 19.99 -10.51
C THR A 376 59.41 20.80 -9.71
N THR A 377 59.76 20.61 -8.42
CA THR A 377 59.97 19.34 -7.65
C THR A 377 60.12 19.53 -6.10
N THR A 378 59.67 18.54 -5.29
CA THR A 378 60.20 17.97 -4.00
C THR A 378 60.78 18.78 -2.79
N HIS A 379 60.30 18.42 -1.58
CA HIS A 379 61.00 18.04 -0.30
C HIS A 379 62.11 18.94 0.37
N SER A 380 62.30 18.99 1.71
CA SER A 380 61.48 18.63 2.91
C SER A 380 61.83 19.53 4.16
N PRO A 381 62.24 19.11 5.40
CA PRO A 381 61.79 19.81 6.64
C PRO A 381 62.91 20.28 7.60
N THR A 382 62.56 20.85 8.78
CA THR A 382 63.16 20.61 10.13
C THR A 382 62.83 21.74 11.16
N THR A 383 62.59 21.30 12.40
CA THR A 383 62.48 21.90 13.76
C THR A 383 63.44 23.08 14.15
N THR A 384 63.40 23.76 15.33
CA THR A 384 63.27 23.26 16.75
C THR A 384 63.08 24.37 17.84
N THR A 385 62.57 24.00 19.03
CA THR A 385 62.81 24.51 20.44
C THR A 385 62.57 25.98 20.88
N THR A 386 61.82 26.21 22.00
CA THR A 386 62.27 26.79 23.32
C THR A 386 61.13 27.09 24.34
N THR A 387 61.49 27.25 25.63
CA THR A 387 60.69 27.55 26.85
C THR A 387 61.41 28.66 27.67
N PRO A 388 60.99 29.21 28.87
CA PRO A 388 59.95 28.82 29.86
C PRO A 388 59.10 29.99 30.51
N TYR A 389 58.50 29.72 31.70
CA TYR A 389 57.68 30.57 32.62
C TYR A 389 58.53 31.58 33.48
N PRO A 390 58.01 32.48 34.41
CA PRO A 390 56.77 32.39 35.25
C PRO A 390 55.98 33.69 35.68
N THR A 391 54.86 33.49 36.44
CA THR A 391 54.19 34.40 37.45
C THR A 391 53.45 35.70 36.98
N THR A 392 52.37 36.27 37.57
CA THR A 392 51.24 35.89 38.51
C THR A 392 50.01 36.88 38.30
N ILE A 393 48.97 37.21 39.14
CA ILE A 393 48.68 37.11 40.60
C ILE A 393 47.18 36.87 41.05
N LYS A 394 46.40 37.88 41.50
CA LYS A 394 45.08 37.82 42.24
C LYS A 394 44.07 38.90 41.71
N THR A 395 42.74 38.97 42.03
CA THR A 395 42.00 38.69 43.30
C THR A 395 40.44 38.49 43.14
N THR A 396 39.87 37.47 43.82
CA THR A 396 38.52 37.33 44.52
C THR A 396 37.21 38.05 44.07
N THR A 397 36.11 37.37 43.65
CA THR A 397 34.88 36.82 44.38
C THR A 397 33.80 37.83 44.91
N PRO A 398 32.51 37.48 45.24
CA PRO A 398 31.63 36.31 44.96
C PRO A 398 30.16 36.65 44.49
N SER A 399 29.24 35.65 44.45
CA SER A 399 27.74 35.77 44.31
C SER A 399 27.04 36.04 45.70
N PRO A 400 25.67 36.06 45.95
CA PRO A 400 24.57 35.20 45.40
C PRO A 400 23.04 35.66 45.51
N THR A 401 22.09 34.79 45.04
CA THR A 401 20.82 34.30 45.72
C THR A 401 19.55 35.15 46.11
N ILE A 402 18.36 34.68 45.64
CA ILE A 402 16.97 34.60 46.24
C ILE A 402 15.93 35.79 46.36
N THR A 403 14.82 35.67 45.59
CA THR A 403 13.35 35.63 45.93
C THR A 403 12.52 36.80 46.57
N THR A 404 11.22 36.85 46.17
CA THR A 404 9.94 37.19 46.91
C THR A 404 9.18 38.55 46.74
N THR A 405 7.91 38.44 46.25
CA THR A 405 6.64 39.17 46.58
C THR A 405 6.35 40.69 46.34
N SER A 406 5.19 40.95 45.69
CA SER A 406 4.10 41.98 45.86
C SER A 406 4.39 43.40 46.42
N THR A 407 3.67 44.48 46.04
CA THR A 407 2.18 44.66 46.08
C THR A 407 1.64 45.84 45.19
N THR A 408 0.35 46.16 45.31
CA THR A 408 -0.55 47.14 44.61
C THR A 408 -0.03 48.59 44.42
N THR A 409 -0.59 49.46 43.53
CA THR A 409 -2.00 49.98 43.52
C THR A 409 -2.45 50.66 42.19
N LYS A 410 -3.75 50.97 42.07
CA LYS A 410 -4.52 51.54 40.93
C LYS A 410 -4.17 53.01 40.55
N THR A 411 -4.53 53.44 39.32
CA THR A 411 -5.30 54.68 38.97
C THR A 411 -6.05 54.48 37.61
N THR A 412 -7.00 55.36 37.24
CA THR A 412 -7.99 55.24 36.13
C THR A 412 -8.01 56.45 35.16
N SER A 413 -8.92 56.40 34.15
CA SER A 413 -9.22 57.36 33.04
C SER A 413 -8.37 57.20 31.76
N ILE A 414 -8.86 57.12 30.51
CA ILE A 414 -10.10 57.49 29.74
C ILE A 414 -10.00 58.84 28.99
N LYS A 415 -9.79 58.81 27.65
CA LYS A 415 -10.79 59.19 26.59
C LYS A 415 -10.25 59.12 25.14
N SER A 416 -11.15 58.80 24.19
CA SER A 416 -11.16 59.20 22.75
C SER A 416 -10.00 58.73 21.82
N THR A 417 -10.20 58.19 20.61
CA THR A 417 -11.34 57.62 19.81
C THR A 417 -10.73 56.55 18.85
N LYS A 418 -11.26 56.00 17.74
CA LYS A 418 -12.41 56.30 16.83
C LYS A 418 -12.88 55.03 16.08
N SER A 419 -13.77 55.22 15.09
CA SER A 419 -14.47 54.26 14.21
C SER A 419 -13.58 53.28 13.41
N PRO A 420 -14.12 52.11 12.98
CA PRO A 420 -14.83 52.04 11.69
C PRO A 420 -16.28 51.48 11.75
N PHE A 421 -16.96 51.45 10.61
CA PHE A 421 -18.37 51.04 10.43
C PHE A 421 -18.56 49.54 10.11
N SER A 422 -19.82 49.08 10.14
CA SER A 422 -20.25 47.67 9.98
C SER A 422 -21.41 47.50 8.99
N VAL A 423 -21.64 46.26 8.52
CA VAL A 423 -22.87 45.78 7.85
C VAL A 423 -23.16 44.35 8.33
N THR A 424 -24.43 43.98 8.48
CA THR A 424 -24.88 42.74 9.13
C THR A 424 -26.00 42.04 8.35
N ILE A 425 -25.91 40.71 8.18
CA ILE A 425 -27.03 39.79 7.89
C ILE A 425 -26.74 38.53 8.73
N LEU A 426 -27.32 38.42 9.93
CA LEU A 426 -28.56 37.70 10.26
C LEU A 426 -28.45 36.16 10.20
N SER A 427 -28.82 35.54 11.31
CA SER A 427 -28.86 34.08 11.52
C SER A 427 -30.24 33.68 12.05
N GLU A 428 -30.92 32.74 11.39
CA GLU A 428 -32.18 32.18 11.91
C GLU A 428 -31.93 30.83 12.61
N GLN A 429 -32.52 30.68 13.80
CA GLN A 429 -32.68 29.41 14.48
C GLN A 429 -34.15 29.01 14.43
N TRP A 430 -34.43 27.72 14.21
CA TRP A 430 -35.78 27.16 14.37
C TRP A 430 -35.76 26.02 15.40
N PRO A 431 -36.59 26.10 16.46
CA PRO A 431 -36.66 25.08 17.50
C PRO A 431 -37.77 24.04 17.21
N PHE A 432 -37.71 22.89 17.87
CA PHE A 432 -38.93 22.20 18.33
C PHE A 432 -38.66 21.41 19.61
N THR A 433 -39.70 21.23 20.43
CA THR A 433 -39.63 20.78 21.82
C THR A 433 -40.15 19.36 22.01
N SER A 434 -39.73 18.70 23.10
CA SER A 434 -40.25 17.40 23.51
C SER A 434 -41.48 17.54 24.42
N LYS A 435 -42.47 16.66 24.25
CA LYS A 435 -43.48 16.34 25.27
C LYS A 435 -43.78 14.84 25.30
N TYR A 436 -44.02 14.33 26.50
CA TYR A 436 -44.39 12.93 26.77
C TYR A 436 -45.90 12.68 26.58
N ILE A 437 -46.26 11.50 26.07
CA ILE A 437 -47.52 10.80 26.36
C ILE A 437 -47.18 9.31 26.65
N LYS A 438 -47.98 8.63 27.49
CA LYS A 438 -47.76 7.24 27.95
C LYS A 438 -48.84 6.26 27.40
N PRO A 439 -48.66 4.92 27.48
CA PRO A 439 -49.24 3.96 26.52
C PRO A 439 -50.48 3.18 27.00
N ALA A 440 -51.14 2.47 26.07
CA ALA A 440 -52.18 1.46 26.36
C ALA A 440 -52.28 0.32 25.30
N HIS A 441 -52.57 -0.90 25.78
CA HIS A 441 -53.13 -2.12 25.17
C HIS A 441 -52.80 -2.64 23.74
N GLN A 442 -51.99 -3.71 23.72
CA GLN A 442 -52.36 -5.10 23.35
C GLN A 442 -53.36 -5.39 22.19
N THR A 443 -52.91 -6.19 21.22
CA THR A 443 -53.67 -7.35 20.69
C THR A 443 -52.79 -8.59 20.52
N LYS A 444 -53.42 -9.77 20.56
CA LYS A 444 -52.85 -11.10 20.83
C LYS A 444 -52.56 -11.92 19.54
N PHE A 445 -51.42 -12.64 19.55
CA PHE A 445 -51.23 -14.07 19.21
C PHE A 445 -51.69 -14.64 17.83
N PRO A 446 -51.30 -15.88 17.42
CA PRO A 446 -50.47 -16.88 18.12
C PRO A 446 -49.14 -17.25 17.44
N ALA A 447 -48.36 -18.07 18.14
CA ALA A 447 -47.25 -18.84 17.57
C ALA A 447 -47.68 -20.31 17.38
N PHE A 448 -46.97 -21.06 16.54
CA PHE A 448 -47.08 -22.53 16.46
C PHE A 448 -45.70 -23.19 16.42
N ALA A 449 -45.66 -24.47 16.77
CA ALA A 449 -44.48 -25.15 17.29
C ALA A 449 -43.74 -26.06 16.29
N THR A 450 -42.64 -26.62 16.79
CA THR A 450 -41.80 -27.70 16.23
C THR A 450 -42.54 -28.85 15.54
N HIS A 451 -41.93 -29.43 14.50
CA HIS A 451 -41.88 -30.88 14.33
C HIS A 451 -40.61 -31.34 13.57
N ARG A 452 -40.27 -32.62 13.68
CA ARG A 452 -39.04 -33.25 13.16
C ARG A 452 -39.33 -34.67 12.65
N GLN A 453 -38.93 -34.99 11.42
CA GLN A 453 -38.94 -36.34 10.78
C GLN A 453 -40.37 -36.96 10.65
N THR A 454 -40.70 -37.78 9.65
CA THR A 454 -39.99 -38.96 9.08
C THR A 454 -40.07 -39.09 7.54
N GLU A 455 -39.50 -40.18 7.01
CA GLU A 455 -39.40 -40.53 5.59
C GLU A 455 -40.65 -41.26 5.04
N ILE A 456 -40.72 -41.45 3.71
CA ILE A 456 -41.04 -42.74 3.07
C ILE A 456 -40.50 -42.79 1.63
N HIS A 457 -40.16 -43.99 1.15
CA HIS A 457 -39.48 -44.22 -0.14
C HIS A 457 -40.36 -44.02 -1.38
N ARG A 458 -39.68 -43.82 -2.53
CA ARG A 458 -39.85 -44.78 -3.64
C ARG A 458 -38.51 -45.12 -4.32
N GLN A 459 -38.35 -46.40 -4.65
CA GLN A 459 -37.27 -46.97 -5.46
C GLN A 459 -37.65 -46.79 -6.97
N SER A 460 -36.83 -47.10 -7.99
CA SER A 460 -35.70 -48.04 -8.04
C SER A 460 -34.67 -47.76 -9.16
N THR A 461 -33.48 -48.36 -9.00
CA THR A 461 -32.56 -48.99 -9.98
C THR A 461 -32.86 -48.90 -11.50
N TYR A 462 -31.88 -48.99 -12.43
CA TYR A 462 -30.73 -49.91 -12.46
C TYR A 462 -29.63 -49.46 -13.47
N GLN A 463 -28.44 -50.08 -13.39
CA GLN A 463 -27.44 -50.30 -14.47
C GLN A 463 -26.68 -49.11 -15.11
N GLN A 464 -25.35 -49.13 -14.95
CA GLN A 464 -24.44 -48.80 -16.05
C GLN A 464 -24.38 -49.98 -17.05
N PRO A 465 -23.88 -49.73 -18.26
CA PRO A 465 -22.82 -50.59 -18.78
C PRO A 465 -21.57 -49.80 -19.15
N ALA A 466 -20.41 -50.44 -19.00
CA ALA A 466 -19.15 -50.01 -19.61
C ALA A 466 -18.72 -51.06 -20.63
N SER A 467 -18.33 -50.63 -21.82
CA SER A 467 -17.58 -51.44 -22.78
C SER A 467 -16.73 -50.54 -23.68
N SER A 468 -15.67 -51.10 -24.24
CA SER A 468 -14.63 -50.39 -24.98
C SER A 468 -14.57 -50.80 -26.44
N SER A 469 -14.18 -49.87 -27.31
CA SER A 469 -13.59 -50.13 -28.63
C SER A 469 -12.77 -48.92 -29.07
N ALA A 470 -11.92 -49.06 -30.09
CA ALA A 470 -10.88 -48.09 -30.43
C ALA A 470 -10.79 -47.81 -31.94
N SER A 471 -10.03 -46.75 -32.29
CA SER A 471 -9.75 -46.24 -33.66
C SER A 471 -10.98 -45.63 -34.36
N SER A 472 -10.94 -44.45 -34.98
CA SER A 472 -9.97 -43.97 -35.96
C SER A 472 -10.17 -42.46 -36.31
N ASN A 473 -9.16 -41.89 -36.94
CA ASN A 473 -8.99 -40.53 -37.47
C ASN A 473 -10.23 -39.65 -37.76
N ASN A 474 -10.19 -38.38 -37.33
CA ASN A 474 -9.95 -37.25 -38.25
C ASN A 474 -9.82 -35.91 -37.48
N PHE A 475 -8.67 -35.23 -37.58
CA PHE A 475 -8.47 -33.88 -37.03
C PHE A 475 -7.97 -32.92 -38.13
N ASN A 476 -8.57 -31.74 -38.20
CA ASN A 476 -8.49 -30.86 -39.37
C ASN A 476 -7.35 -29.82 -39.23
N TRP A 477 -6.34 -29.92 -40.09
CA TRP A 477 -5.13 -29.09 -40.06
C TRP A 477 -5.28 -27.66 -40.64
N SER A 478 -6.46 -27.30 -41.18
CA SER A 478 -6.70 -26.02 -41.88
C SER A 478 -6.40 -24.76 -41.04
N TRP A 479 -6.51 -24.82 -39.71
CA TRP A 479 -6.28 -23.67 -38.83
C TRP A 479 -4.80 -23.28 -38.70
N MET A 480 -3.88 -24.25 -38.52
CA MET A 480 -2.47 -23.93 -38.23
C MET A 480 -1.73 -23.30 -39.41
N TRP A 481 -2.04 -23.72 -40.65
CA TRP A 481 -1.34 -23.23 -41.84
C TRP A 481 -1.61 -21.74 -42.13
N ASN A 482 -2.85 -21.30 -41.90
CA ASN A 482 -3.27 -19.91 -42.13
C ASN A 482 -2.64 -18.90 -41.16
N SER A 483 -2.18 -19.34 -39.98
CA SER A 483 -1.43 -18.50 -39.03
C SER A 483 0.01 -18.24 -39.49
N PHE A 484 0.59 -19.15 -40.27
CA PHE A 484 1.97 -19.04 -40.76
C PHE A 484 2.09 -18.12 -41.99
N LEU A 485 1.16 -18.23 -42.94
CA LEU A 485 1.21 -17.49 -44.21
C LEU A 485 1.00 -15.98 -44.06
N ASN A 486 0.18 -15.52 -43.12
CA ASN A 486 0.02 -14.08 -42.87
C ASN A 486 1.28 -13.42 -42.29
N LYS A 487 2.24 -14.19 -41.76
CA LYS A 487 3.45 -13.65 -41.13
C LYS A 487 4.52 -13.18 -42.13
N GLN A 488 4.37 -13.46 -43.42
CA GLN A 488 5.28 -12.97 -44.48
C GLN A 488 4.75 -11.75 -45.27
N LYS A 489 3.50 -11.32 -45.08
CA LYS A 489 2.90 -10.21 -45.86
C LYS A 489 3.20 -8.79 -45.34
N GLN A 490 4.16 -8.66 -44.41
CA GLN A 490 4.63 -7.36 -43.87
C GLN A 490 6.17 -7.20 -43.88
N GLN A 491 6.90 -7.93 -44.74
CA GLN A 491 8.34 -7.74 -44.95
C GLN A 491 8.72 -7.23 -46.35
N ALA A 492 7.78 -6.62 -47.09
CA ALA A 492 7.97 -6.27 -48.49
C ALA A 492 7.40 -4.90 -48.94
N VAL A 493 7.66 -3.82 -48.19
CA VAL A 493 7.84 -2.46 -48.77
C VAL A 493 8.88 -1.67 -47.95
N GLN A 494 10.17 -1.96 -48.16
CA GLN A 494 11.26 -1.08 -47.70
C GLN A 494 12.51 -1.19 -48.59
N SER A 495 12.46 -0.58 -49.78
CA SER A 495 13.65 -0.08 -50.50
C SER A 495 13.22 0.90 -51.59
N LYS A 496 14.11 1.84 -51.95
CA LYS A 496 13.90 2.97 -52.90
C LYS A 496 12.86 3.99 -52.41
N ASN A 497 13.17 5.27 -52.20
CA ASN A 497 14.30 6.07 -52.70
C ASN A 497 15.23 6.58 -51.58
N GLY A 498 16.46 6.94 -51.97
CA GLY A 498 17.35 7.77 -51.17
C GLY A 498 17.22 9.25 -51.53
N GLU A 499 18.04 10.08 -50.86
CA GLU A 499 18.27 11.51 -51.15
C GLU A 499 17.03 12.42 -51.18
N GLN A 500 16.65 12.93 -50.00
CA GLN A 500 16.82 14.37 -49.77
C GLN A 500 16.82 14.76 -48.29
N ASN A 501 17.66 15.76 -48.01
CA ASN A 501 17.62 16.72 -46.89
C ASN A 501 17.70 16.19 -45.45
N SER A 502 18.81 16.53 -44.82
CA SER A 502 18.93 16.73 -43.38
C SER A 502 17.85 17.70 -42.86
N ALA A 503 16.87 17.17 -42.12
CA ALA A 503 15.91 17.96 -41.37
C ALA A 503 15.93 17.52 -39.90
N GLU A 504 16.42 18.41 -39.05
CA GLU A 504 16.39 18.35 -37.59
C GLU A 504 15.00 17.91 -37.09
N ASN A 505 14.92 16.76 -36.41
CA ASN A 505 13.65 16.16 -36.00
C ASN A 505 13.05 16.88 -34.79
N SER A 506 12.54 18.08 -35.04
CA SER A 506 11.89 18.93 -34.04
C SER A 506 10.76 18.16 -33.33
N LYS A 507 10.63 18.35 -32.00
CA LYS A 507 9.54 17.76 -31.24
C LYS A 507 8.22 18.42 -31.64
N GLU A 508 7.56 17.84 -32.64
CA GLU A 508 6.25 18.26 -33.14
C GLU A 508 5.29 18.50 -31.97
N THR A 509 4.95 19.77 -31.76
CA THR A 509 4.21 20.24 -30.59
C THR A 509 2.72 20.31 -30.91
N CYS A 510 1.88 19.94 -29.93
CA CYS A 510 0.43 19.91 -30.12
C CYS A 510 -0.14 21.32 -30.10
N ILE A 511 -0.80 21.73 -31.19
CA ILE A 511 -1.43 23.03 -31.34
C ILE A 511 -2.91 22.81 -31.70
N GLN A 512 -3.77 22.95 -30.69
CA GLN A 512 -5.21 22.73 -30.83
C GLN A 512 -5.80 23.69 -31.88
N GLY A 513 -6.57 23.14 -32.82
CA GLY A 513 -7.14 23.85 -33.96
C GLY A 513 -6.25 23.89 -35.20
N LEU A 514 -4.95 23.59 -35.09
CA LEU A 514 -4.00 23.58 -36.21
C LEU A 514 -3.66 22.15 -36.64
N ASN A 515 -2.79 21.46 -35.90
CA ASN A 515 -2.35 20.08 -36.17
C ASN A 515 -3.06 19.04 -35.28
N CYS A 516 -3.89 19.47 -34.34
CA CYS A 516 -4.76 18.63 -33.53
C CYS A 516 -6.18 19.21 -33.53
N LYS A 517 -7.16 18.45 -34.02
CA LYS A 517 -8.53 18.90 -34.29
C LYS A 517 -9.57 17.87 -33.85
N LEU A 518 -10.63 18.34 -33.20
CA LEU A 518 -11.80 17.54 -32.84
C LEU A 518 -12.57 17.10 -34.10
N PRO A 519 -13.28 15.95 -34.08
CA PRO A 519 -13.41 15.00 -32.96
C PRO A 519 -12.20 14.05 -32.80
N GLY A 520 -11.25 14.05 -33.72
CA GLY A 520 -10.19 13.04 -33.78
C GLY A 520 -9.03 13.24 -32.79
N CYS A 521 -8.69 14.49 -32.46
CA CYS A 521 -7.55 14.85 -31.61
C CYS A 521 -7.87 16.03 -30.69
N PHE A 522 -7.45 15.93 -29.43
CA PHE A 522 -7.42 17.03 -28.46
C PHE A 522 -6.08 17.10 -27.72
N CYS A 523 -5.46 18.29 -27.70
CA CYS A 523 -4.21 18.53 -26.99
C CYS A 523 -4.40 18.51 -25.48
N GLN A 524 -3.45 17.90 -24.77
CA GLN A 524 -3.36 17.98 -23.32
C GLN A 524 -3.32 19.44 -22.83
N GLY A 525 -4.10 19.74 -21.79
CA GLY A 525 -4.02 20.98 -21.05
C GLY A 525 -5.38 21.46 -20.52
N GLY A 526 -5.36 22.68 -19.95
CA GLY A 526 -6.53 23.33 -19.36
C GLY A 526 -7.36 24.21 -20.31
N LYS A 527 -7.22 24.08 -21.64
CA LYS A 527 -8.08 24.81 -22.58
C LYS A 527 -9.41 24.08 -22.72
N THR A 528 -10.53 24.79 -22.63
CA THR A 528 -11.87 24.19 -22.81
C THR A 528 -12.06 23.69 -24.25
N PRO A 529 -12.57 22.46 -24.47
CA PRO A 529 -13.10 22.03 -25.75
C PRO A 529 -14.15 23.01 -26.30
N GLY A 530 -14.14 23.25 -27.61
CA GLY A 530 -14.98 24.27 -28.24
C GLY A 530 -14.57 25.73 -27.95
N GLY A 531 -13.58 25.96 -27.07
CA GLY A 531 -13.10 27.31 -26.74
C GLY A 531 -14.02 28.12 -25.82
N PHE A 532 -14.99 27.49 -25.17
CA PHE A 532 -15.97 28.18 -24.33
C PHE A 532 -15.34 28.81 -23.08
N GLY A 533 -15.79 30.02 -22.74
CA GLY A 533 -15.52 30.64 -21.45
C GLY A 533 -16.29 29.96 -20.31
N GLN A 534 -15.75 30.01 -19.10
CA GLN A 534 -16.22 29.29 -17.89
C GLN A 534 -17.76 29.33 -17.66
N LYS A 535 -18.44 30.45 -17.93
CA LYS A 535 -19.90 30.58 -17.78
C LYS A 535 -20.68 29.69 -18.76
N ASN A 536 -20.15 29.48 -19.96
CA ASN A 536 -20.75 28.68 -21.02
C ASN A 536 -20.22 27.23 -21.04
N THR A 537 -19.31 26.88 -20.13
CA THR A 537 -18.78 25.53 -19.97
C THR A 537 -19.65 24.74 -18.97
N PRO A 538 -20.16 23.54 -19.32
CA PRO A 538 -20.74 22.63 -18.33
C PRO A 538 -19.63 22.04 -17.44
N GLN A 539 -19.87 21.93 -16.13
CA GLN A 539 -18.96 21.21 -15.24
C GLN A 539 -19.29 19.71 -15.31
N PHE A 540 -18.35 18.90 -15.77
CA PHE A 540 -18.49 17.44 -15.66
C PHE A 540 -17.98 16.92 -14.33
N VAL A 541 -18.70 15.97 -13.76
CA VAL A 541 -18.24 15.14 -12.65
C VAL A 541 -18.23 13.71 -13.15
N TYR A 542 -17.06 13.07 -13.18
CA TYR A 542 -16.94 11.66 -13.56
C TYR A 542 -16.53 10.83 -12.36
N ILE A 543 -17.36 9.83 -12.05
CA ILE A 543 -17.24 8.98 -10.86
C ILE A 543 -16.91 7.58 -11.35
N SER A 544 -15.90 6.96 -10.74
CA SER A 544 -15.50 5.60 -11.12
C SER A 544 -15.31 4.65 -9.94
N PHE A 545 -15.59 3.37 -10.21
CA PHE A 545 -15.56 2.30 -9.24
C PHE A 545 -14.67 1.16 -9.71
N ASP A 546 -13.59 0.90 -8.97
CA ASP A 546 -12.57 -0.09 -9.25
C ASP A 546 -12.80 -1.39 -8.47
N GLY A 547 -12.84 -2.51 -9.21
CA GLY A 547 -12.78 -3.85 -8.65
C GLY A 547 -14.06 -4.68 -8.85
N ASP A 548 -14.39 -5.47 -7.83
CA ASP A 548 -15.29 -6.61 -7.96
C ASP A 548 -16.77 -6.19 -7.83
N ILE A 549 -17.59 -6.54 -8.84
CA ILE A 549 -19.04 -6.32 -8.80
C ILE A 549 -19.74 -7.55 -8.21
N ASP A 550 -19.72 -7.62 -6.87
CA ASP A 550 -20.33 -8.70 -6.09
C ASP A 550 -21.55 -8.24 -5.27
N SER A 551 -22.14 -9.15 -4.48
CA SER A 551 -23.34 -8.87 -3.68
C SER A 551 -23.14 -7.93 -2.49
N ARG A 552 -21.89 -7.65 -2.07
CA ARG A 552 -21.57 -6.69 -0.99
C ARG A 552 -21.71 -5.25 -1.46
N VAL A 553 -21.41 -4.99 -2.74
CA VAL A 553 -21.49 -3.65 -3.35
C VAL A 553 -22.70 -3.45 -4.26
N PHE A 554 -23.14 -4.48 -4.99
CA PHE A 554 -24.18 -4.38 -6.01
C PHE A 554 -25.48 -3.76 -5.52
N PHE A 555 -25.97 -4.12 -4.33
CA PHE A 555 -27.21 -3.55 -3.79
C PHE A 555 -27.09 -2.04 -3.47
N ARG A 556 -25.89 -1.54 -3.15
CA ARG A 556 -25.65 -0.10 -2.98
C ARG A 556 -25.64 0.61 -4.33
N PHE A 557 -24.92 0.07 -5.32
CA PHE A 557 -24.89 0.62 -6.67
C PHE A 557 -26.27 0.59 -7.33
N LYS A 558 -27.08 -0.48 -7.14
CA LYS A 558 -28.47 -0.56 -7.58
C LYS A 558 -29.39 0.50 -6.95
N LYS A 559 -29.11 0.95 -5.70
CA LYS A 559 -29.84 2.06 -5.06
C LYS A 559 -29.43 3.42 -5.64
N ILE A 560 -28.13 3.64 -5.84
CA ILE A 560 -27.59 4.94 -6.31
C ILE A 560 -27.89 5.15 -7.79
N PHE A 561 -27.73 4.10 -8.61
CA PHE A 561 -27.92 4.08 -10.06
C PHE A 561 -29.22 3.35 -10.45
N SER A 562 -30.28 3.56 -9.66
CA SER A 562 -31.64 3.07 -9.94
C SER A 562 -32.21 3.62 -11.26
N GLY A 563 -31.81 4.85 -11.60
CA GLY A 563 -32.36 5.67 -12.69
C GLY A 563 -33.08 6.93 -12.21
N ASP A 564 -33.28 7.09 -10.89
CA ASP A 564 -34.06 8.18 -10.29
C ASP A 564 -33.29 9.50 -10.25
N ARG A 565 -31.99 9.46 -9.93
CA ARG A 565 -31.07 10.61 -9.93
C ARG A 565 -30.83 11.11 -11.35
N LYS A 566 -31.01 12.42 -11.59
CA LYS A 566 -30.99 13.03 -12.93
C LYS A 566 -29.95 14.15 -13.07
N ASN A 567 -29.41 14.25 -14.27
CA ASN A 567 -28.72 15.45 -14.76
C ASN A 567 -29.73 16.52 -15.23
N PRO A 568 -29.33 17.80 -15.41
CA PRO A 568 -30.23 18.89 -15.83
C PRO A 568 -30.95 18.70 -17.18
N ASN A 569 -30.47 17.77 -18.02
CA ASN A 569 -31.11 17.31 -19.26
C ASN A 569 -32.15 16.18 -19.05
N ASN A 570 -32.52 15.88 -17.79
CA ASN A 570 -33.39 14.77 -17.37
C ASN A 570 -32.86 13.34 -17.67
N CYS A 571 -31.62 13.20 -18.15
CA CYS A 571 -30.99 11.89 -18.29
C CYS A 571 -30.56 11.34 -16.91
N PRO A 572 -30.60 10.01 -16.71
CA PRO A 572 -29.99 9.40 -15.52
C PRO A 572 -28.53 9.81 -15.35
N ILE A 573 -28.06 9.93 -14.10
CA ILE A 573 -26.62 10.03 -13.85
C ILE A 573 -25.93 8.73 -14.25
N SER A 574 -24.68 8.84 -14.72
CA SER A 574 -23.86 7.67 -15.09
C SER A 574 -22.49 7.71 -14.42
N SER A 575 -21.87 6.54 -14.32
CA SER A 575 -20.54 6.32 -13.72
C SER A 575 -19.82 5.18 -14.44
N THR A 576 -18.51 5.10 -14.27
CA THR A 576 -17.66 4.09 -14.94
C THR A 576 -17.19 3.02 -13.96
N PHE A 577 -17.58 1.78 -14.20
CA PHE A 577 -17.16 0.63 -13.41
C PHE A 577 -15.97 -0.05 -14.10
N PHE A 578 -14.78 0.07 -13.52
CA PHE A 578 -13.60 -0.67 -13.95
C PHE A 578 -13.62 -2.03 -13.26
N VAL A 579 -14.23 -3.00 -13.95
CA VAL A 579 -14.66 -4.28 -13.37
C VAL A 579 -13.50 -5.29 -13.34
N SER A 580 -13.23 -5.93 -12.21
CA SER A 580 -12.37 -7.13 -12.14
C SER A 580 -12.99 -8.30 -12.90
N GLN A 581 -12.24 -9.11 -13.66
CA GLN A 581 -12.79 -10.37 -14.19
C GLN A 581 -13.09 -11.35 -13.05
N GLU A 582 -12.20 -11.52 -12.09
CA GLU A 582 -12.48 -12.35 -10.90
C GLU A 582 -13.36 -11.58 -9.89
N GLY A 583 -14.05 -12.30 -9.00
CA GLY A 583 -15.00 -11.73 -8.03
C GLY A 583 -16.34 -11.23 -8.62
N SER A 584 -16.32 -10.58 -9.79
CA SER A 584 -17.49 -9.95 -10.41
C SER A 584 -18.50 -10.92 -11.00
N ARG A 585 -19.78 -10.76 -10.65
CA ARG A 585 -20.89 -11.58 -11.18
C ARG A 585 -21.47 -10.97 -12.45
N ASP A 586 -21.55 -11.76 -13.52
CA ASP A 586 -22.01 -11.28 -14.83
C ASP A 586 -23.43 -10.71 -14.83
N SER A 587 -24.35 -11.32 -14.08
CA SER A 587 -25.71 -10.80 -13.92
C SER A 587 -25.77 -9.41 -13.25
N PHE A 588 -24.79 -9.05 -12.44
CA PHE A 588 -24.69 -7.73 -11.81
C PHE A 588 -24.02 -6.72 -12.75
N VAL A 589 -22.99 -7.13 -13.49
CA VAL A 589 -22.33 -6.31 -14.53
C VAL A 589 -23.32 -5.97 -15.64
N SER A 590 -24.04 -6.95 -16.19
CA SER A 590 -25.09 -6.73 -17.19
C SER A 590 -26.26 -5.90 -16.65
N PHE A 591 -26.62 -6.01 -15.36
CA PHE A 591 -27.64 -5.13 -14.78
C PHE A 591 -27.21 -3.66 -14.75
N LEU A 592 -25.95 -3.37 -14.37
CA LEU A 592 -25.42 -1.99 -14.36
C LEU A 592 -25.32 -1.43 -15.79
N ASN A 593 -24.83 -2.22 -16.74
CA ASN A 593 -24.83 -1.88 -18.17
C ASN A 593 -26.25 -1.53 -18.67
N ASN A 594 -27.25 -2.35 -18.32
CA ASN A 594 -28.65 -2.12 -18.68
C ASN A 594 -29.32 -0.96 -17.90
N LYS A 595 -28.60 -0.36 -16.95
CA LYS A 595 -28.95 0.89 -16.25
C LYS A 595 -28.12 2.08 -16.72
N SER A 596 -27.62 2.02 -17.96
CA SER A 596 -26.83 3.05 -18.64
C SER A 596 -25.57 3.47 -17.88
N GLN A 597 -25.03 2.57 -17.06
CA GLN A 597 -23.72 2.74 -16.42
C GLN A 597 -22.65 2.17 -17.34
N GLU A 598 -21.49 2.83 -17.44
CA GLU A 598 -20.40 2.33 -18.27
C GLU A 598 -19.70 1.17 -17.58
N ILE A 599 -19.52 0.07 -18.31
CA ILE A 599 -18.59 -0.99 -17.93
C ILE A 599 -17.28 -0.77 -18.69
N ALA A 600 -16.18 -0.73 -17.96
CA ALA A 600 -14.82 -0.64 -18.47
C ALA A 600 -13.98 -1.81 -17.93
N MET A 601 -12.84 -2.05 -18.58
CA MET A 601 -11.99 -3.22 -18.30
C MET A 601 -10.80 -2.87 -17.39
N ARG A 602 -10.30 -3.90 -16.71
CA ARG A 602 -9.26 -3.79 -15.66
C ARG A 602 -8.28 -4.96 -15.62
N GLY A 603 -8.58 -6.04 -16.33
CA GLY A 603 -7.93 -7.34 -16.19
C GLY A 603 -8.71 -8.27 -15.25
N SER A 604 -8.10 -9.41 -14.92
CA SER A 604 -8.71 -10.43 -14.06
C SER A 604 -8.36 -10.30 -12.59
N SER A 605 -7.13 -9.90 -12.28
CA SER A 605 -6.53 -9.88 -10.94
C SER A 605 -6.37 -8.46 -10.38
N SER A 606 -6.07 -8.36 -9.09
CA SER A 606 -5.81 -7.07 -8.40
C SER A 606 -4.53 -6.36 -8.85
N SER A 607 -3.60 -7.09 -9.47
CA SER A 607 -2.37 -6.60 -10.12
C SER A 607 -2.10 -7.40 -11.40
N ILE A 608 -1.28 -6.85 -12.31
CA ILE A 608 -0.84 -7.52 -13.56
C ILE A 608 0.69 -7.58 -13.52
N ALA A 609 1.26 -8.76 -13.74
CA ALA A 609 2.69 -9.01 -13.52
C ALA A 609 3.60 -8.42 -14.60
N ASN A 610 3.20 -8.51 -15.88
CA ASN A 610 4.00 -8.10 -17.03
C ASN A 610 3.13 -7.83 -18.27
N ILE A 611 3.75 -7.35 -19.35
CA ILE A 611 3.03 -6.96 -20.58
C ILE A 611 2.36 -8.13 -21.32
N ALA A 612 2.95 -9.33 -21.33
CA ALA A 612 2.30 -10.49 -21.96
C ALA A 612 1.04 -10.91 -21.20
N GLU A 613 1.08 -10.82 -19.87
CA GLU A 613 -0.07 -11.03 -18.99
C GLU A 613 -1.14 -9.94 -19.20
N PHE A 614 -0.76 -8.67 -19.39
CA PHE A 614 -1.69 -7.60 -19.77
C PHE A 614 -2.48 -7.95 -21.05
N HIS A 615 -1.80 -8.28 -22.16
CA HIS A 615 -2.48 -8.62 -23.42
C HIS A 615 -3.39 -9.86 -23.24
N ARG A 616 -2.95 -10.86 -22.48
CA ARG A 616 -3.74 -12.06 -22.17
C ARG A 616 -5.02 -11.71 -21.41
N GLN A 617 -4.92 -10.91 -20.35
CA GLN A 617 -6.08 -10.51 -19.54
C GLN A 617 -7.03 -9.58 -20.31
N LEU A 618 -6.50 -8.64 -21.09
CA LEU A 618 -7.26 -7.72 -21.95
C LEU A 618 -8.15 -8.50 -22.93
N ALA A 619 -7.56 -9.41 -23.72
CA ALA A 619 -8.29 -10.21 -24.69
C ALA A 619 -9.31 -11.16 -24.03
N GLN A 620 -8.95 -11.80 -22.91
CA GLN A 620 -9.86 -12.69 -22.17
C GLN A 620 -11.07 -11.93 -21.60
N GLN A 621 -10.85 -10.77 -20.98
CA GLN A 621 -11.91 -9.96 -20.41
C GLN A 621 -12.83 -9.40 -21.50
N LYS A 622 -12.27 -8.88 -22.60
CA LYS A 622 -13.04 -8.41 -23.76
C LYS A 622 -13.89 -9.54 -24.35
N GLY A 623 -13.33 -10.74 -24.45
CA GLY A 623 -14.05 -11.94 -24.87
C GLY A 623 -15.23 -12.30 -23.95
N ARG A 624 -15.07 -12.14 -22.62
CA ARG A 624 -16.16 -12.32 -21.65
C ARG A 624 -17.25 -11.26 -21.80
N MET A 625 -16.87 -9.97 -21.85
CA MET A 625 -17.82 -8.86 -21.99
C MET A 625 -18.66 -9.01 -23.27
N LYS A 626 -18.01 -9.37 -24.40
CA LYS A 626 -18.69 -9.68 -25.67
C LYS A 626 -19.69 -10.84 -25.55
N ARG A 627 -19.34 -11.95 -24.87
CA ARG A 627 -20.28 -13.07 -24.63
C ARG A 627 -21.50 -12.61 -23.82
N ASN A 628 -21.31 -11.71 -22.85
CA ASN A 628 -22.35 -11.20 -21.97
C ASN A 628 -23.10 -9.98 -22.54
N ARG A 629 -22.87 -9.65 -23.82
CA ARG A 629 -23.46 -8.52 -24.56
C ARG A 629 -23.20 -7.15 -23.90
N VAL A 630 -22.11 -7.04 -23.14
CA VAL A 630 -21.64 -5.79 -22.53
C VAL A 630 -20.66 -5.13 -23.50
N GLN A 631 -20.96 -3.89 -23.91
CA GLN A 631 -20.02 -3.07 -24.65
C GLN A 631 -19.04 -2.43 -23.66
N VAL A 632 -17.75 -2.47 -23.98
CA VAL A 632 -16.69 -1.85 -23.19
C VAL A 632 -15.90 -0.88 -24.05
N THR A 633 -15.63 0.30 -23.50
CA THR A 633 -15.01 1.43 -24.21
C THR A 633 -13.71 1.91 -23.61
N GLY A 634 -13.47 1.63 -22.33
CA GLY A 634 -12.29 2.06 -21.59
C GLY A 634 -11.52 0.94 -20.93
N TRP A 635 -10.28 1.27 -20.57
CA TRP A 635 -9.41 0.48 -19.70
C TRP A 635 -8.90 1.32 -18.53
N ARG A 636 -8.53 0.67 -17.43
CA ARG A 636 -7.69 1.18 -16.36
C ARG A 636 -6.86 0.03 -15.82
N SER A 637 -5.53 0.13 -15.88
CA SER A 637 -4.67 -0.91 -15.30
C SER A 637 -4.81 -0.90 -13.77
N PRO A 638 -4.73 -2.07 -13.11
CA PRO A 638 -4.80 -2.12 -11.66
C PRO A 638 -3.75 -1.24 -11.01
N GLU A 639 -4.09 -0.67 -9.85
CA GLU A 639 -3.22 0.22 -9.07
C GLU A 639 -2.79 1.52 -9.79
N LEU A 640 -3.36 1.79 -10.98
CA LEU A 640 -2.93 2.86 -11.89
C LEU A 640 -1.49 2.67 -12.40
N LYS A 641 -1.05 1.41 -12.54
CA LYS A 641 0.29 1.06 -13.06
C LYS A 641 0.25 0.83 -14.58
N PRO A 642 0.84 1.70 -15.41
CA PRO A 642 0.92 1.49 -16.86
C PRO A 642 2.04 0.50 -17.25
N PHE A 643 1.81 -0.30 -18.30
CA PHE A 643 2.78 -1.28 -18.83
C PHE A 643 3.55 -0.79 -20.07
N GLY A 644 3.95 0.48 -20.06
CA GLY A 644 4.71 1.12 -21.14
C GLY A 644 3.96 1.14 -22.47
N ASP A 645 4.71 1.29 -23.55
CA ASP A 645 4.18 1.33 -24.92
C ASP A 645 3.29 0.12 -25.30
N GLY A 646 3.51 -1.05 -24.68
CA GLY A 646 2.75 -2.26 -24.98
C GLY A 646 1.30 -2.19 -24.51
N GLN A 647 1.03 -1.50 -23.39
CA GLN A 647 -0.34 -1.28 -22.91
C GLN A 647 -1.14 -0.57 -24.01
N TYR A 648 -0.66 0.59 -24.44
CA TYR A 648 -1.38 1.47 -25.35
C TYR A 648 -1.45 0.89 -26.77
N SER A 649 -0.47 0.07 -27.21
CA SER A 649 -0.63 -0.67 -28.47
C SER A 649 -1.73 -1.74 -28.35
N GLY A 650 -1.75 -2.51 -27.26
CA GLY A 650 -2.82 -3.49 -27.01
C GLY A 650 -4.21 -2.86 -26.89
N LEU A 651 -4.34 -1.66 -26.29
CA LEU A 651 -5.61 -0.92 -26.23
C LEU A 651 -6.09 -0.48 -27.62
N VAL A 652 -5.18 -0.05 -28.51
CA VAL A 652 -5.50 0.32 -29.90
C VAL A 652 -5.79 -0.92 -30.76
N GLU A 653 -5.01 -1.99 -30.63
CA GLU A 653 -5.21 -3.28 -31.31
C GLU A 653 -6.58 -3.88 -30.95
N GLU A 654 -6.99 -3.77 -29.68
CA GLU A 654 -8.30 -4.18 -29.20
C GLU A 654 -9.38 -3.09 -29.35
N GLY A 655 -9.10 -1.98 -30.05
CA GLY A 655 -10.10 -0.99 -30.47
C GLY A 655 -10.82 -0.27 -29.33
N LEU A 656 -10.17 -0.09 -28.17
CA LEU A 656 -10.70 0.69 -27.06
C LEU A 656 -10.56 2.19 -27.33
N GLN A 657 -11.48 2.98 -26.78
CA GLN A 657 -11.52 4.42 -27.04
C GLN A 657 -10.63 5.22 -26.09
N TYR A 658 -10.40 4.72 -24.87
CA TYR A 658 -9.58 5.42 -23.89
C TYR A 658 -8.89 4.51 -22.88
N ASP A 659 -7.81 5.04 -22.30
CA ASP A 659 -7.22 4.61 -21.04
C ASP A 659 -7.55 5.62 -19.93
N SER A 660 -7.55 5.15 -18.68
CA SER A 660 -7.64 5.96 -17.47
C SER A 660 -6.69 5.42 -16.42
N THR A 661 -5.44 5.16 -16.85
CA THR A 661 -4.36 4.63 -16.01
C THR A 661 -3.42 5.75 -15.57
N LEU A 662 -3.16 6.75 -16.41
CA LEU A 662 -2.08 7.70 -16.13
C LEU A 662 -2.46 8.68 -15.02
N VAL A 663 -1.46 9.11 -14.26
CA VAL A 663 -1.61 9.96 -13.07
C VAL A 663 -0.87 11.27 -13.32
N LEU A 664 -1.58 12.38 -13.12
CA LEU A 664 -1.06 13.75 -13.19
C LEU A 664 -0.67 14.27 -11.81
N GLN A 665 0.05 15.39 -11.73
CA GLN A 665 0.40 16.01 -10.46
C GLN A 665 -0.84 16.57 -9.75
N GLU A 666 -0.74 16.74 -8.43
CA GLU A 666 -1.83 17.32 -7.65
C GLU A 666 -2.13 18.78 -8.09
N ASN A 667 -3.41 19.14 -8.04
CA ASN A 667 -3.94 20.45 -8.44
C ASN A 667 -3.87 20.75 -9.94
N GLU A 668 -3.36 19.86 -10.80
CA GLU A 668 -3.48 20.03 -12.25
C GLU A 668 -4.94 20.18 -12.71
N LYS A 669 -5.14 20.98 -13.77
CA LYS A 669 -6.45 21.30 -14.35
C LYS A 669 -6.41 20.99 -15.84
N VAL A 670 -6.51 19.70 -16.15
CA VAL A 670 -6.36 19.13 -17.50
C VAL A 670 -7.66 18.46 -17.92
N TRP A 671 -8.11 18.72 -19.15
CA TRP A 671 -9.19 17.96 -19.79
C TRP A 671 -8.67 16.63 -20.34
N PRO A 672 -9.52 15.59 -20.50
CA PRO A 672 -9.16 14.40 -21.28
C PRO A 672 -8.58 14.78 -22.65
N PHE A 673 -7.61 14.00 -23.13
CA PHE A 673 -6.82 14.37 -24.31
C PHE A 673 -6.41 13.14 -25.10
N THR A 674 -5.97 13.33 -26.34
CA THR A 674 -5.55 12.22 -27.21
C THR A 674 -4.04 12.05 -27.24
N LEU A 675 -3.58 10.80 -27.22
CA LEU A 675 -2.17 10.43 -27.21
C LEU A 675 -1.49 10.56 -28.59
N ASP A 676 -2.13 11.20 -29.58
CA ASP A 676 -1.56 11.59 -30.89
C ASP A 676 -0.19 12.26 -30.82
N TYR A 677 0.07 13.00 -29.74
CA TYR A 677 1.34 13.70 -29.50
C TYR A 677 2.22 13.02 -28.44
N GLY A 678 1.77 11.89 -27.87
CA GLY A 678 2.39 11.18 -26.76
C GLY A 678 2.19 11.89 -25.42
N TRP A 679 2.35 11.14 -24.33
CA TRP A 679 2.36 11.67 -22.96
C TRP A 679 3.47 12.72 -22.79
N LYS A 680 3.21 13.78 -22.00
CA LYS A 680 4.12 14.94 -21.89
C LYS A 680 4.79 15.10 -20.53
N ASP A 681 4.19 14.59 -19.47
CA ASP A 681 4.55 14.94 -18.09
C ASP A 681 5.59 13.99 -17.50
N HIS A 682 6.03 14.33 -16.30
CA HIS A 682 6.80 13.38 -15.50
C HIS A 682 5.95 12.14 -15.19
N CYS A 683 6.50 10.96 -15.41
CA CYS A 683 5.81 9.71 -15.20
C CYS A 683 5.75 9.34 -13.70
N ILE A 684 4.64 9.67 -13.04
CA ILE A 684 4.47 9.48 -11.59
C ILE A 684 4.45 7.99 -11.21
N ILE A 685 3.86 7.13 -12.05
CA ILE A 685 3.85 5.67 -11.86
C ILE A 685 4.42 5.02 -13.13
N PRO A 686 5.67 4.49 -13.11
CA PRO A 686 6.27 3.85 -14.28
C PRO A 686 5.62 2.50 -14.63
N GLU A 687 5.53 2.11 -15.90
CA GLU A 687 6.11 2.77 -17.10
C GLU A 687 5.04 3.47 -17.97
N CYS A 688 5.11 4.80 -18.10
CA CYS A 688 4.23 5.57 -18.99
C CYS A 688 4.60 5.36 -20.48
N PRO A 689 3.67 5.60 -21.42
CA PRO A 689 3.96 5.47 -22.86
C PRO A 689 4.99 6.50 -23.32
N LYS A 690 5.88 6.06 -24.21
CA LYS A 690 6.96 6.83 -24.83
C LYS A 690 6.64 7.18 -26.29
N LYS A 691 5.73 6.42 -26.92
CA LYS A 691 5.23 6.62 -28.30
C LYS A 691 3.95 7.47 -28.38
N LYS A 692 3.57 7.79 -29.62
CA LYS A 692 2.30 8.43 -30.00
C LYS A 692 1.24 7.36 -30.29
N TYR A 693 0.02 7.53 -29.77
CA TYR A 693 -1.12 6.63 -29.97
C TYR A 693 -2.32 7.43 -30.49
N ARG A 694 -2.43 7.52 -31.82
CA ARG A 694 -3.41 8.39 -32.49
C ARG A 694 -4.85 7.94 -32.22
N GLY A 695 -5.72 8.89 -31.85
CA GLY A 695 -7.14 8.67 -31.58
C GLY A 695 -7.47 7.97 -30.25
N LEU A 696 -6.47 7.42 -29.54
CA LEU A 696 -6.64 6.89 -28.19
C LEU A 696 -6.66 8.04 -27.18
N TRP A 697 -7.71 8.11 -26.37
CA TRP A 697 -7.86 9.13 -25.34
C TRP A 697 -7.24 8.68 -24.01
N GLU A 698 -6.73 9.63 -23.23
CA GLU A 698 -6.46 9.48 -21.80
C GLU A 698 -7.54 10.24 -21.02
N VAL A 699 -8.10 9.61 -19.99
CA VAL A 699 -8.92 10.24 -18.95
C VAL A 699 -8.07 10.28 -17.67
N PRO A 700 -7.23 11.32 -17.50
CA PRO A 700 -6.13 11.29 -16.56
C PRO A 700 -6.60 11.34 -15.11
N ASN A 701 -5.97 10.54 -14.26
CA ASN A 701 -6.22 10.53 -12.82
C ASN A 701 -5.51 11.72 -12.17
N ILE A 702 -6.27 12.75 -11.83
CA ILE A 702 -5.78 13.90 -11.05
C ILE A 702 -6.03 13.59 -9.56
N PRO A 703 -5.01 13.61 -8.69
CA PRO A 703 -5.18 13.26 -7.27
C PRO A 703 -6.14 14.21 -6.55
N VAL A 704 -7.02 13.65 -5.71
CA VAL A 704 -7.83 14.43 -4.75
C VAL A 704 -7.04 14.68 -3.47
N LYS A 705 -7.31 15.79 -2.77
CA LYS A 705 -6.76 16.05 -1.42
C LYS A 705 -7.61 15.39 -0.36
N ASP A 706 -6.98 14.81 0.67
CA ASP A 706 -7.67 14.19 1.82
C ASP A 706 -8.63 15.14 2.57
N TYR A 707 -9.45 14.61 3.49
CA TYR A 707 -10.48 15.42 4.16
C TYR A 707 -9.94 16.53 5.08
N LEU A 708 -8.64 16.53 5.39
CA LEU A 708 -7.96 17.62 6.12
C LEU A 708 -7.24 18.59 5.17
N ASN A 709 -7.43 18.42 3.86
CA ASN A 709 -6.79 19.15 2.75
C ASN A 709 -5.25 19.11 2.80
N ARG A 710 -4.66 17.94 3.12
CA ARG A 710 -3.20 17.79 3.28
C ARG A 710 -2.56 17.01 2.15
N TYR A 711 -2.77 15.70 2.11
CA TYR A 711 -2.08 14.80 1.21
C TYR A 711 -2.92 14.45 -0.02
N PRO A 712 -2.27 14.24 -1.18
CA PRO A 712 -2.95 13.75 -2.38
C PRO A 712 -3.24 12.25 -2.28
N CYS A 713 -4.30 11.81 -2.95
CA CYS A 713 -4.67 10.39 -3.08
C CYS A 713 -5.39 10.14 -4.43
N ASN A 714 -5.02 9.06 -5.12
CA ASN A 714 -5.58 8.70 -6.42
C ASN A 714 -6.92 7.94 -6.32
N TYR A 715 -7.17 7.33 -5.15
CA TYR A 715 -8.42 6.67 -4.76
C TYR A 715 -8.84 7.17 -3.38
N VAL A 716 -10.13 7.37 -3.14
CA VAL A 716 -10.61 7.94 -1.87
C VAL A 716 -10.39 7.06 -0.64
N ASP A 717 -10.24 5.75 -0.82
CA ASP A 717 -9.86 4.80 0.23
C ASP A 717 -8.33 4.69 0.43
N GLY A 718 -7.53 5.28 -0.47
CA GLY A 718 -6.09 5.45 -0.32
C GLY A 718 -5.69 6.78 0.33
N CYS A 719 -6.65 7.59 0.79
CA CYS A 719 -6.36 8.88 1.43
C CYS A 719 -5.85 8.71 2.86
N MET A 720 -4.64 9.24 3.12
CA MET A 720 -3.93 9.24 4.41
C MET A 720 -4.82 9.62 5.60
N PHE A 721 -5.73 10.59 5.40
CA PHE A 721 -6.81 10.88 6.33
C PHE A 721 -8.16 10.56 5.70
N SER A 722 -8.90 9.65 6.33
CA SER A 722 -10.27 9.29 5.94
C SER A 722 -11.32 9.97 6.83
N PRO A 723 -12.41 10.51 6.26
CA PRO A 723 -13.51 11.10 7.02
C PRO A 723 -14.22 10.05 7.88
N LYS A 724 -14.78 10.45 9.02
CA LYS A 724 -15.39 9.54 10.02
C LYS A 724 -16.93 9.63 10.04
N THR A 725 -17.48 10.73 9.55
CA THR A 725 -18.91 11.04 9.52
C THR A 725 -19.40 11.24 8.08
N ALA A 726 -20.72 11.21 7.89
CA ALA A 726 -21.34 11.54 6.61
C ALA A 726 -21.05 13.00 6.21
N GLU A 727 -21.07 13.93 7.17
CA GLU A 727 -20.76 15.34 6.94
C GLU A 727 -19.29 15.56 6.53
N GLU A 728 -18.31 15.01 7.26
CA GLU A 728 -16.90 15.08 6.84
C GLU A 728 -16.67 14.46 5.44
N THR A 729 -17.44 13.42 5.09
CA THR A 729 -17.37 12.79 3.76
C THR A 729 -17.97 13.68 2.67
N PHE A 730 -19.11 14.33 2.95
CA PHE A 730 -19.70 15.33 2.06
C PHE A 730 -18.73 16.49 1.83
N GLN A 731 -18.20 17.09 2.90
CA GLN A 731 -17.26 18.21 2.84
C GLN A 731 -15.95 17.84 2.12
N PHE A 732 -15.42 16.63 2.32
CA PHE A 732 -14.28 16.09 1.58
C PHE A 732 -14.50 16.09 0.07
N LEU A 733 -15.61 15.50 -0.39
CA LEU A 733 -15.95 15.42 -1.82
C LEU A 733 -16.27 16.81 -2.39
N TRP A 734 -17.02 17.61 -1.63
CA TRP A 734 -17.44 18.96 -2.00
C TRP A 734 -16.26 19.92 -2.17
N ASN A 735 -15.31 19.96 -1.23
CA ASN A 735 -14.13 20.83 -1.31
C ASN A 735 -13.24 20.47 -2.50
N ASN A 736 -13.06 19.17 -2.79
CA ASN A 736 -12.35 18.73 -3.98
C ASN A 736 -13.08 19.12 -5.26
N PHE A 737 -14.39 18.86 -5.36
CA PHE A 737 -15.21 19.29 -6.50
C PHE A 737 -15.14 20.80 -6.74
N TYR A 738 -15.27 21.61 -5.68
CA TYR A 738 -15.35 23.07 -5.79
C TYR A 738 -14.03 23.69 -6.28
N ASN A 739 -12.89 23.06 -6.03
CA ASN A 739 -11.58 23.39 -6.61
C ASN A 739 -11.53 23.16 -8.15
N PHE A 740 -12.37 22.30 -8.73
CA PHE A 740 -12.49 22.18 -10.19
C PHE A 740 -13.58 23.13 -10.72
N TYR A 741 -14.73 23.22 -10.06
CA TYR A 741 -15.85 24.10 -10.43
C TYR A 741 -15.46 25.58 -10.54
N ASN A 742 -14.68 26.09 -9.59
CA ASN A 742 -14.21 27.49 -9.60
C ASN A 742 -13.04 27.76 -10.57
N SER A 743 -12.45 26.71 -11.15
CA SER A 743 -11.39 26.83 -12.16
C SER A 743 -11.98 26.99 -13.57
N ASN A 744 -11.24 26.63 -14.61
CA ASN A 744 -11.71 26.51 -16.00
C ASN A 744 -12.83 25.46 -16.25
N LYS A 745 -13.49 24.97 -15.20
CA LYS A 745 -14.45 23.85 -15.19
C LYS A 745 -13.91 22.57 -15.83
N THR A 746 -12.61 22.29 -15.65
CA THR A 746 -12.06 20.97 -15.99
C THR A 746 -12.80 19.86 -15.24
N PRO A 747 -12.96 18.66 -15.82
CA PRO A 747 -13.80 17.62 -15.25
C PRO A 747 -13.30 17.18 -13.87
N PHE A 748 -14.19 17.15 -12.88
CA PHE A 748 -13.86 16.62 -11.56
C PHE A 748 -13.94 15.10 -11.60
N GLY A 749 -12.78 14.46 -11.52
CA GLY A 749 -12.66 13.01 -11.37
C GLY A 749 -12.62 12.58 -9.92
N VAL A 750 -13.31 11.50 -9.59
CA VAL A 750 -13.14 10.83 -8.29
C VAL A 750 -13.24 9.30 -8.44
N ASN A 751 -12.19 8.62 -7.98
CA ASN A 751 -12.05 7.17 -8.07
C ASN A 751 -12.24 6.50 -6.71
N PHE A 752 -13.01 5.41 -6.68
CA PHE A 752 -13.30 4.61 -5.49
C PHE A 752 -12.89 3.15 -5.75
N ARG A 753 -12.18 2.49 -4.83
CA ARG A 753 -12.11 1.01 -4.85
C ARG A 753 -13.29 0.42 -4.09
N HIS A 754 -13.75 -0.77 -4.50
CA HIS A 754 -14.94 -1.44 -3.92
C HIS A 754 -14.91 -1.54 -2.38
N ILE A 755 -13.71 -1.63 -1.77
CA ILE A 755 -13.50 -1.67 -0.32
C ILE A 755 -14.06 -0.46 0.44
N TRP A 756 -14.15 0.71 -0.18
CA TRP A 756 -14.75 1.92 0.41
C TRP A 756 -16.24 1.75 0.74
N PHE A 757 -16.91 0.80 0.09
CA PHE A 757 -18.34 0.51 0.27
C PHE A 757 -18.62 -0.74 1.13
N THR A 758 -17.60 -1.55 1.41
CA THR A 758 -17.74 -2.80 2.18
C THR A 758 -17.07 -2.75 3.56
N HIS A 759 -15.97 -2.02 3.72
CA HIS A 759 -15.18 -2.04 4.95
C HIS A 759 -15.79 -1.14 6.05
N SER A 760 -15.75 -1.64 7.30
CA SER A 760 -16.46 -1.05 8.44
C SER A 760 -15.99 0.37 8.81
N ALA A 761 -14.73 0.71 8.50
CA ALA A 761 -14.18 2.05 8.70
C ALA A 761 -14.93 3.13 7.91
N TYR A 762 -15.50 2.78 6.75
CA TYR A 762 -16.17 3.70 5.82
C TYR A 762 -17.71 3.65 5.93
N ARG A 763 -18.26 3.00 6.98
CA ARG A 763 -19.70 2.73 7.14
C ARG A 763 -20.62 3.96 7.01
N ASN A 764 -20.12 5.13 7.36
CA ASN A 764 -20.86 6.40 7.30
C ASN A 764 -20.74 7.10 5.93
N ASN A 765 -19.72 6.75 5.17
CA ASN A 765 -19.26 7.49 4.00
C ASN A 765 -20.26 7.37 2.84
N ALA A 766 -20.97 6.24 2.75
CA ALA A 766 -22.05 6.05 1.78
C ALA A 766 -23.16 7.13 1.89
N ARG A 767 -23.50 7.61 3.10
CA ARG A 767 -24.49 8.70 3.24
C ARG A 767 -23.90 10.05 2.87
N GLY A 768 -22.62 10.31 3.16
CA GLY A 768 -21.94 11.54 2.71
C GLY A 768 -21.75 11.61 1.20
N PHE A 769 -21.53 10.46 0.55
CA PHE A 769 -21.55 10.34 -0.90
C PHE A 769 -22.94 10.57 -1.49
N GLU A 770 -24.01 10.01 -0.87
CA GLU A 770 -25.38 10.37 -1.24
C GLU A 770 -25.65 11.88 -1.07
N MET A 771 -25.23 12.51 0.03
CA MET A 771 -25.36 13.96 0.25
C MET A 771 -24.60 14.80 -0.80
N PHE A 772 -23.46 14.30 -1.30
CA PHE A 772 -22.70 14.93 -2.37
C PHE A 772 -23.48 14.89 -3.69
N LEU A 773 -24.02 13.73 -4.07
CA LEU A 773 -24.92 13.59 -5.24
C LEU A 773 -26.19 14.45 -5.08
N ASP A 774 -26.84 14.38 -3.91
CA ASP A 774 -28.02 15.18 -3.53
C ASP A 774 -27.77 16.69 -3.73
N LYS A 775 -26.51 17.16 -3.62
CA LYS A 775 -26.11 18.55 -3.80
C LYS A 775 -25.74 18.90 -5.25
N LEU A 776 -25.03 18.01 -5.96
CA LEU A 776 -24.69 18.22 -7.37
C LEU A 776 -25.94 18.26 -8.26
N GLU A 777 -26.96 17.44 -7.97
CA GLU A 777 -28.22 17.39 -8.73
C GLU A 777 -29.04 18.70 -8.64
N GLN A 778 -28.69 19.60 -7.70
CA GLN A 778 -29.29 20.95 -7.60
C GLN A 778 -28.63 21.97 -8.56
N MET A 779 -27.49 21.63 -9.17
CA MET A 779 -26.67 22.55 -9.96
C MET A 779 -26.98 22.40 -11.46
N LYS A 780 -27.66 23.40 -12.04
CA LYS A 780 -28.15 23.38 -13.43
C LYS A 780 -27.06 23.30 -14.50
N ASP A 781 -25.80 23.48 -14.13
CA ASP A 781 -24.64 23.46 -15.01
C ASP A 781 -23.65 22.31 -14.71
N VAL A 782 -24.01 21.39 -13.81
CA VAL A 782 -23.23 20.19 -13.49
C VAL A 782 -23.83 18.96 -14.17
N TYR A 783 -22.97 18.10 -14.70
CA TYR A 783 -23.35 16.86 -15.37
C TYR A 783 -22.51 15.69 -14.82
N ILE A 784 -23.17 14.78 -14.11
CA ILE A 784 -22.58 13.53 -13.57
C ILE A 784 -22.65 12.45 -14.66
N VAL A 785 -21.49 12.10 -15.21
CA VAL A 785 -21.37 11.25 -16.40
C VAL A 785 -20.29 10.19 -16.26
N SER A 786 -20.44 9.09 -17.02
CA SER A 786 -19.34 8.15 -17.24
C SER A 786 -18.21 8.77 -18.09
N SER A 787 -17.00 8.23 -17.97
CA SER A 787 -15.82 8.60 -18.77
C SER A 787 -16.09 8.54 -20.28
N ALA A 788 -16.82 7.52 -20.77
CA ALA A 788 -17.24 7.48 -22.17
C ALA A 788 -18.18 8.63 -22.57
N LYS A 789 -19.16 9.00 -21.73
CA LYS A 789 -20.08 10.13 -22.01
C LYS A 789 -19.38 11.49 -21.89
N LEU A 790 -18.37 11.61 -21.02
CA LEU A 790 -17.45 12.75 -21.03
C LEU A 790 -16.71 12.83 -22.37
N ILE A 791 -16.10 11.74 -22.85
CA ILE A 791 -15.40 11.69 -24.15
C ILE A 791 -16.35 11.97 -25.34
N GLU A 792 -17.62 11.54 -25.27
CA GLU A 792 -18.63 11.88 -26.28
C GLU A 792 -18.81 13.40 -26.43
N TRP A 793 -18.89 14.12 -25.31
CA TRP A 793 -18.90 15.59 -25.30
C TRP A 793 -17.54 16.18 -25.71
N MET A 794 -16.41 15.62 -25.26
CA MET A 794 -15.07 16.08 -25.68
C MET A 794 -14.92 16.09 -27.20
N LYS A 795 -15.45 15.08 -27.88
CA LYS A 795 -15.43 14.92 -29.33
C LYS A 795 -16.33 15.95 -30.04
N ASN A 796 -17.49 16.27 -29.47
CA ASN A 796 -18.49 17.19 -30.04
C ASN A 796 -18.96 18.21 -28.98
N PRO A 797 -18.10 19.18 -28.59
CA PRO A 797 -18.35 20.01 -27.42
C PRO A 797 -19.50 20.99 -27.65
N LEU A 798 -20.47 20.95 -26.73
CA LEU A 798 -21.66 21.79 -26.71
C LEU A 798 -21.55 22.85 -25.60
N PRO A 799 -21.92 24.11 -25.86
CA PRO A 799 -22.03 25.10 -24.80
C PRO A 799 -23.17 24.74 -23.85
N LEU A 800 -23.07 25.19 -22.60
CA LEU A 800 -24.01 24.91 -21.52
C LEU A 800 -25.49 25.16 -21.90
N SER A 801 -25.76 26.20 -22.69
CA SER A 801 -27.09 26.55 -23.21
C SER A 801 -27.73 25.47 -24.11
N GLU A 802 -26.93 24.60 -24.72
CA GLU A 802 -27.40 23.56 -25.64
C GLU A 802 -27.42 22.16 -25.01
N MET A 803 -26.73 21.98 -23.87
CA MET A 803 -26.63 20.69 -23.16
C MET A 803 -27.99 20.07 -22.87
N GLN A 804 -28.97 20.86 -22.45
CA GLN A 804 -30.32 20.40 -22.12
C GLN A 804 -31.07 19.74 -23.31
N PHE A 805 -30.74 20.12 -24.55
CA PHE A 805 -31.49 19.74 -25.76
C PHE A 805 -30.72 18.80 -26.70
N ARG A 806 -29.39 18.97 -26.76
CA ARG A 806 -28.50 18.27 -27.69
C ARG A 806 -27.64 17.19 -27.04
N PHE A 807 -27.26 17.32 -25.77
CA PHE A 807 -26.55 16.25 -25.04
C PHE A 807 -27.58 15.28 -24.47
N ARG A 808 -27.98 14.30 -25.30
CA ARG A 808 -29.06 13.36 -24.99
C ARG A 808 -28.57 12.08 -24.32
N CYS A 809 -29.53 11.37 -23.74
CA CYS A 809 -29.38 10.02 -23.23
C CYS A 809 -29.33 9.04 -24.41
#